data_AF-A0A7S2P2Z2-F1
#
_entry.id   AF-A0A7S2P2Z2-F1
#
_cell.length_a   1.000
_cell.length_b   1.000
_cell.length_c   1.000
_cell.angle_alpha   90.00
_cell.angle_beta   90.00
_cell.angle_gamma   90.00
#
_symmetry.space_group_name_H-M   'P 1'
#
loop_
_entity.id
_entity.type
_entity.pdbx_description
1 polymer ?
#
loop_
_entity_poly.entity_id
_entity_poly.type
_entity_poly.pdbx_seq_one_letter_code
_entity_poly.pdbx_strand_id
1 'polypeptide(L)'
;LQLEFTTRTYKKTGKSAKDLNKNGGAAERRRVWIQGRFRKPIDAAEENKSHEMSIGCIDDYSATTCRRWDNYYSTLATVKSSELPSNLFQIFPNEFSPWQSLMKQQKKGKPQNVQPLEPPYTASDNVAIVDLGCGLGNTSLLNLIQTLQQHQTGDEVSPKVNAHFLDISGEAIRQLCNDERYQSGIASDSVASYVYDVRQPLKIPIHLEQSVDIVLLLFAMSAIGPYECDDMSNAVTNAIKMLKPGGVILFRDYGRYDDDQLQLNSVSGAQICNNFYLRGVDGDGEEATVRNRLELGTGCYFFELDEVKVMFAGLEVLQLEFTTRTYKKTGKSAKDLNKNGGAAERRRVWIQGRFRKPIDAAEENKSHEMSIGCIDDYSATTCRRWDNYYSTLATVKSSELPSNLFQIFPNEFSPWQSLMKQQKKGKPQNVQPLEPPYTASDNVAIVDLGCGLGNTSLLNLIQTLQQHQTGDEVSPKVNAHFLDISGEAIRQLCNDERYQSGIASDSVASYVYDVRQPLKIPIHLEQSVDIVLLLFAMSAIGPYECDDMSNAVTNAIKMLKPGGVILFRDYGRYDDDQLQLNSVSGAQICNNFYLRGVDGDGEEATVRNRLELGTGCYFFELDEVKVMFAGLEVLQLEFTT
;
A
#
# COMPACT_ATOMS: atom_id res chain seq x y z
N LEU A 1 4.53 -20.32 -5.71
CA LEU A 1 3.39 -20.77 -4.87
C LEU A 1 2.27 -21.20 -5.80
N GLN A 2 1.91 -22.49 -5.83
CA GLN A 2 0.71 -22.96 -6.55
C GLN A 2 -0.52 -22.45 -5.80
N LEU A 3 -1.41 -21.73 -6.48
CA LEU A 3 -2.74 -21.35 -5.99
C LEU A 3 -3.62 -22.61 -5.99
N GLU A 4 -3.77 -23.27 -4.85
CA GLU A 4 -4.82 -24.27 -4.66
C GLU A 4 -6.11 -23.58 -4.22
N PHE A 5 -7.13 -23.60 -5.08
CA PHE A 5 -8.48 -23.19 -4.73
C PHE A 5 -9.13 -24.33 -3.92
N THR A 6 -9.19 -24.20 -2.59
CA THR A 6 -9.89 -25.18 -1.75
C THR A 6 -11.39 -24.88 -1.73
N THR A 7 -12.15 -25.35 -2.72
CA THR A 7 -13.62 -25.23 -2.74
C THR A 7 -14.24 -26.25 -1.77
N ARG A 8 -14.93 -25.81 -0.72
CA ARG A 8 -15.74 -26.69 0.15
C ARG A 8 -17.23 -26.36 0.01
N THR A 9 -17.95 -27.14 -0.79
CA THR A 9 -19.42 -26.98 -0.95
C THR A 9 -20.16 -27.42 0.31
N TYR A 10 -20.86 -26.50 0.99
CA TYR A 10 -21.76 -26.84 2.10
C TYR A 10 -23.20 -27.00 1.60
N LYS A 11 -23.72 -28.23 1.59
CA LYS A 11 -25.17 -28.47 1.44
C LYS A 11 -25.88 -28.22 2.77
N LYS A 12 -26.76 -27.21 2.81
CA LYS A 12 -27.68 -27.00 3.93
C LYS A 12 -28.73 -28.12 3.93
N THR A 13 -28.55 -29.13 4.77
CA THR A 13 -29.53 -30.20 4.99
C THR A 13 -30.65 -29.69 5.89
N GLY A 14 -31.71 -29.15 5.29
CA GLY A 14 -32.89 -28.67 6.00
C GLY A 14 -34.14 -28.79 5.16
N LYS A 15 -34.87 -29.89 5.37
CA LYS A 15 -36.20 -30.29 4.86
C LYS A 15 -36.24 -31.14 3.57
N SER A 16 -36.81 -32.34 3.77
CA SER A 16 -37.31 -33.35 2.84
C SER A 16 -37.35 -32.98 1.35
N ALA A 17 -36.61 -33.73 0.55
CA ALA A 17 -36.55 -33.67 -0.90
C ALA A 17 -37.83 -34.13 -1.64
N LYS A 18 -39.01 -34.00 -1.03
CA LYS A 18 -40.30 -34.40 -1.65
C LYS A 18 -41.18 -33.26 -2.15
N ASP A 19 -40.83 -31.99 -1.89
CA ASP A 19 -41.65 -30.85 -2.33
C ASP A 19 -41.00 -29.98 -3.43
N LEU A 20 -39.86 -30.39 -4.00
CA LEU A 20 -39.09 -29.59 -4.97
C LEU A 20 -39.52 -29.73 -6.44
N ASN A 21 -40.78 -30.09 -6.71
CA ASN A 21 -41.28 -30.12 -8.09
C ASN A 21 -42.68 -29.52 -8.19
N LYS A 22 -42.74 -28.17 -8.14
CA LYS A 22 -43.70 -27.30 -8.85
C LYS A 22 -43.43 -25.85 -8.44
N ASN A 23 -42.95 -25.06 -9.41
CA ASN A 23 -42.82 -23.59 -9.42
C ASN A 23 -41.60 -22.98 -8.69
N GLY A 24 -40.61 -22.52 -9.47
CA GLY A 24 -39.57 -21.56 -9.07
C GLY A 24 -38.40 -22.14 -8.27
N GLY A 25 -37.35 -22.60 -8.95
CA GLY A 25 -36.15 -23.12 -8.30
C GLY A 25 -35.42 -22.03 -7.49
N ALA A 26 -35.12 -22.31 -6.23
CA ALA A 26 -34.21 -21.49 -5.44
C ALA A 26 -32.81 -21.57 -6.07
N ALA A 27 -32.31 -20.44 -6.57
CA ALA A 27 -30.95 -20.36 -7.10
C ALA A 27 -29.94 -20.61 -5.97
N GLU A 28 -29.05 -21.59 -6.17
CA GLU A 28 -27.88 -21.81 -5.32
C GLU A 28 -26.95 -20.60 -5.49
N ARG A 29 -26.63 -19.89 -4.40
CA ARG A 29 -25.71 -18.72 -4.42
C ARG A 29 -24.34 -19.13 -3.90
N ARG A 30 -23.28 -18.80 -4.64
CA ARG A 30 -21.88 -18.95 -4.24
C ARG A 30 -21.46 -17.74 -3.41
N ARG A 31 -20.93 -18.01 -2.22
CA ARG A 31 -20.25 -17.02 -1.40
C ARG A 31 -18.75 -17.17 -1.57
N VAL A 32 -18.03 -16.06 -1.55
CA VAL A 32 -16.57 -16.03 -1.60
C VAL A 32 -16.10 -15.12 -0.48
N TRP A 33 -15.26 -15.66 0.40
CA TRP A 33 -14.63 -14.91 1.47
C TRP A 33 -13.12 -14.98 1.30
N ILE A 34 -12.45 -13.90 1.66
CA ILE A 34 -11.01 -13.92 1.90
C ILE A 34 -10.77 -14.15 3.39
N GLN A 35 -9.82 -15.01 3.73
CA GLN A 35 -9.48 -15.34 5.12
C GLN A 35 -7.97 -15.29 5.32
N GLY A 36 -7.53 -14.61 6.38
CA GLY A 36 -6.12 -14.41 6.68
C GLY A 36 -5.78 -14.52 8.17
N ARG A 37 -4.54 -14.95 8.45
CA ARG A 37 -3.92 -14.99 9.78
C ARG A 37 -2.55 -14.34 9.67
N PHE A 38 -2.35 -13.27 10.43
CA PHE A 38 -1.13 -12.46 10.36
C PHE A 38 -0.54 -12.29 11.75
N ARG A 39 0.74 -12.59 11.92
CA ARG A 39 1.42 -12.48 13.21
C ARG A 39 2.36 -11.29 13.23
N LYS A 40 2.32 -10.52 14.32
CA LYS A 40 3.31 -9.49 14.61
C LYS A 40 4.65 -10.14 14.97
N PRO A 41 5.78 -9.79 14.32
CA PRO A 41 7.07 -10.40 14.62
C PRO A 41 7.43 -10.37 16.12
N ILE A 42 8.01 -11.47 16.62
CA ILE A 42 8.40 -11.64 18.03
C ILE A 42 9.71 -10.89 18.32
N ASP A 43 10.65 -10.90 17.36
CA ASP A 43 12.03 -10.42 17.53
C ASP A 43 12.24 -8.92 17.29
N ALA A 44 11.17 -8.13 17.33
CA ALA A 44 11.30 -6.66 17.30
C ALA A 44 12.07 -6.08 18.52
N ALA A 45 12.58 -6.92 19.42
CA ALA A 45 13.35 -6.49 20.60
C ALA A 45 14.80 -7.01 20.68
N GLU A 46 15.25 -8.03 19.92
CA GLU A 46 16.59 -8.62 20.16
C GLU A 46 17.52 -8.83 18.95
N GLU A 47 17.06 -8.90 17.70
CA GLU A 47 17.97 -8.79 16.53
C GLU A 47 18.20 -7.34 16.07
N ASN A 48 17.49 -6.37 16.66
CA ASN A 48 17.65 -4.95 16.40
C ASN A 48 18.59 -4.21 17.38
N LYS A 49 19.43 -4.94 18.13
CA LYS A 49 20.54 -4.33 18.90
C LYS A 49 21.70 -3.83 18.02
N SER A 50 21.64 -3.99 16.70
CA SER A 50 22.34 -3.13 15.76
C SER A 50 21.36 -2.18 15.07
N HIS A 51 21.04 -1.09 15.77
CA HIS A 51 20.42 0.14 15.26
C HIS A 51 18.97 0.04 14.74
N GLU A 52 18.02 -0.42 15.55
CA GLU A 52 16.69 0.20 15.51
C GLU A 52 16.81 1.63 16.04
N MET A 53 16.70 2.60 15.14
CA MET A 53 16.45 3.99 15.50
C MET A 53 14.99 4.32 15.17
N SER A 54 14.30 4.82 16.18
CA SER A 54 12.86 5.10 16.26
C SER A 54 12.31 5.93 15.09
N ILE A 55 11.03 5.73 14.76
CA ILE A 55 10.15 6.54 13.88
C ILE A 55 10.53 8.03 13.78
N GLY A 56 10.92 8.68 14.88
CA GLY A 56 11.37 10.09 14.88
C GLY A 56 12.56 10.41 13.96
N CYS A 57 13.42 9.45 13.60
CA CYS A 57 14.55 9.69 12.70
C CYS A 57 14.13 9.87 11.23
N ILE A 58 13.02 9.25 10.80
CA ILE A 58 12.47 9.46 9.45
C ILE A 58 11.80 10.83 9.39
N ASP A 59 11.08 11.23 10.43
CA ASP A 59 10.47 12.56 10.52
C ASP A 59 11.54 13.67 10.54
N ASP A 60 12.60 13.50 11.33
CA ASP A 60 13.75 14.42 11.37
C ASP A 60 14.47 14.50 10.02
N TYR A 61 14.66 13.35 9.36
CA TYR A 61 15.17 13.31 8.00
C TYR A 61 14.26 14.09 7.05
N SER A 62 12.95 13.79 7.05
CA SER A 62 11.96 14.42 6.17
C SER A 62 11.94 15.94 6.35
N ALA A 63 11.93 16.42 7.60
CA ALA A 63 11.88 17.83 7.96
C ALA A 63 13.08 18.65 7.48
N THR A 64 14.24 18.01 7.29
CA THR A 64 15.48 18.67 6.84
C THR A 64 15.75 18.53 5.34
N THR A 65 14.90 17.81 4.60
CA THR A 65 15.14 17.42 3.19
C THR A 65 15.46 18.59 2.27
N CYS A 66 14.65 19.66 2.29
CA CYS A 66 14.86 20.83 1.42
C CYS A 66 16.25 21.46 1.66
N ARG A 67 16.60 21.71 2.93
CA ARG A 67 17.91 22.27 3.30
C ARG A 67 19.06 21.36 2.89
N ARG A 68 18.91 20.04 3.04
CA ARG A 68 19.94 19.05 2.68
C ARG A 68 20.24 19.06 1.19
N TRP A 69 19.21 19.07 0.37
CA TRP A 69 19.39 19.13 -1.08
C TRP A 69 19.93 20.49 -1.54
N ASP A 70 19.48 21.61 -0.98
CA ASP A 70 20.08 22.93 -1.27
C ASP A 70 21.58 22.97 -0.93
N ASN A 71 21.98 22.42 0.21
CA ASN A 71 23.40 22.31 0.59
C ASN A 71 24.18 21.38 -0.35
N TYR A 72 23.59 20.25 -0.73
CA TYR A 72 24.19 19.30 -1.67
C TYR A 72 24.49 19.98 -3.01
N TYR A 73 23.51 20.64 -3.62
CA TYR A 73 23.71 21.33 -4.90
C TYR A 73 24.62 22.55 -4.80
N SER A 74 24.61 23.26 -3.67
CA SER A 74 25.54 24.37 -3.43
C SER A 74 27.01 23.92 -3.43
N THR A 75 27.29 22.70 -2.97
CA THR A 75 28.66 22.15 -2.85
C THR A 75 29.07 21.25 -4.02
N LEU A 76 28.12 20.83 -4.86
CA LEU A 76 28.32 19.88 -5.96
C LEU A 76 29.41 20.33 -6.95
N ALA A 77 29.63 21.64 -7.12
CA ALA A 77 30.70 22.19 -7.96
C ALA A 77 32.13 21.74 -7.56
N THR A 78 32.30 21.20 -6.35
CA THR A 78 33.61 20.77 -5.80
C THR A 78 33.88 19.27 -5.86
N VAL A 79 32.85 18.44 -6.15
CA VAL A 79 32.95 16.97 -6.11
C VAL A 79 32.73 16.39 -7.51
N LYS A 80 33.68 15.59 -8.00
CA LYS A 80 33.49 14.78 -9.22
C LYS A 80 32.43 13.71 -8.95
N SER A 81 31.17 14.04 -9.21
CA SER A 81 30.06 13.08 -9.18
C SER A 81 30.29 11.97 -10.21
N SER A 82 30.08 10.72 -9.79
CA SER A 82 29.97 9.59 -10.72
C SER A 82 28.66 9.73 -11.50
N GLU A 83 28.73 9.94 -12.81
CA GLU A 83 27.56 10.02 -13.68
C GLU A 83 26.69 8.75 -13.52
N LEU A 84 25.50 8.91 -12.93
CA LEU A 84 24.50 7.85 -12.90
C LEU A 84 24.02 7.58 -14.33
N PRO A 85 23.82 6.32 -14.74
CA PRO A 85 23.38 6.00 -16.09
C PRO A 85 21.92 6.45 -16.27
N SER A 86 21.73 7.63 -16.87
CA SER A 86 20.45 8.32 -17.00
C SER A 86 20.07 8.62 -18.46
N ASN A 87 20.71 7.96 -19.43
CA ASN A 87 20.41 8.19 -20.84
C ASN A 87 19.05 7.61 -21.23
N LEU A 88 18.04 8.48 -21.29
CA LEU A 88 16.63 8.16 -21.58
C LEU A 88 16.44 7.30 -22.83
N PHE A 89 17.20 7.57 -23.90
CA PHE A 89 17.11 6.81 -25.15
C PHE A 89 17.60 5.36 -25.03
N GLN A 90 18.47 5.09 -24.06
CA GLN A 90 18.98 3.75 -23.77
C GLN A 90 18.10 3.03 -22.75
N ILE A 91 17.65 3.73 -21.71
CA ILE A 91 16.96 3.11 -20.57
C ILE A 91 15.45 2.97 -20.83
N PHE A 92 14.84 3.87 -21.59
CA PHE A 92 13.43 3.85 -21.99
C PHE A 92 13.28 4.03 -23.52
N PRO A 93 13.80 3.07 -24.32
CA PRO A 93 13.87 3.22 -25.77
C PRO A 93 12.50 3.30 -26.44
N ASN A 94 11.45 2.74 -25.83
CA ASN A 94 10.10 2.72 -26.39
C ASN A 94 9.46 4.12 -26.36
N GLU A 95 9.49 4.76 -25.20
CA GLU A 95 8.93 6.10 -24.98
C GLU A 95 9.70 7.18 -25.75
N PHE A 96 11.03 7.03 -25.85
CA PHE A 96 11.87 8.00 -26.53
C PHE A 96 12.19 7.63 -27.99
N SER A 97 11.59 6.56 -28.52
CA SER A 97 11.75 6.15 -29.93
C SER A 97 11.44 7.24 -30.96
N PRO A 98 10.42 8.11 -30.78
CA PRO A 98 10.06 9.11 -31.80
C PRO A 98 11.16 10.15 -32.07
N TRP A 99 12.07 10.37 -31.11
CA TRP A 99 13.19 11.30 -31.23
C TRP A 99 14.54 10.63 -31.49
N GLN A 100 14.60 9.29 -31.57
CA GLN A 100 15.87 8.57 -31.72
C GLN A 100 16.62 8.95 -33.02
N SER A 101 15.91 9.08 -34.14
CA SER A 101 16.53 9.42 -35.43
C SER A 101 17.13 10.82 -35.42
N LEU A 102 16.44 11.78 -34.78
CA LEU A 102 16.93 13.14 -34.56
C LEU A 102 18.23 13.12 -33.75
N MET A 103 18.25 12.38 -32.64
CA MET A 103 19.42 12.31 -31.76
C MET A 103 20.60 11.49 -32.31
N LYS A 104 20.36 10.53 -33.23
CA LYS A 104 21.40 9.68 -33.85
C LYS A 104 22.24 10.41 -34.91
N GLN A 105 21.78 11.54 -35.47
CA GLN A 105 22.54 12.30 -36.46
C GLN A 105 23.89 12.86 -35.92
N GLN A 106 24.17 12.72 -34.62
CA GLN A 106 25.42 13.16 -33.99
C GLN A 106 26.42 12.05 -33.57
N LYS A 107 26.16 10.74 -33.73
CA LYS A 107 27.15 9.68 -33.39
C LYS A 107 27.19 8.50 -34.38
N LYS A 108 28.36 8.25 -34.96
CA LYS A 108 28.68 7.04 -35.76
C LYS A 108 28.69 5.78 -34.87
N GLY A 109 27.62 4.99 -34.89
CA GLY A 109 27.55 3.69 -34.23
C GLY A 109 26.48 2.78 -34.84
N LYS A 110 26.73 1.47 -34.92
CA LYS A 110 25.84 0.49 -35.55
C LYS A 110 24.52 0.35 -34.78
N PRO A 111 23.35 0.34 -35.44
CA PRO A 111 22.06 0.15 -34.78
C PRO A 111 21.94 -1.28 -34.23
N GLN A 112 21.45 -1.40 -32.99
CA GLN A 112 20.92 -2.66 -32.46
C GLN A 112 19.50 -2.86 -33.00
N ASN A 113 19.20 -4.12 -33.32
CA ASN A 113 17.97 -4.56 -33.97
C ASN A 113 16.82 -4.59 -32.94
N VAL A 114 16.13 -3.47 -32.75
CA VAL A 114 14.90 -3.40 -31.96
C VAL A 114 13.74 -3.42 -32.95
N GLN A 115 12.82 -4.37 -32.81
CA GLN A 115 11.61 -4.40 -33.62
C GLN A 115 10.80 -3.12 -33.35
N PRO A 116 10.34 -2.38 -34.39
CA PRO A 116 9.56 -1.18 -34.17
C PRO A 116 8.19 -1.58 -33.62
N LEU A 117 7.94 -1.29 -32.35
CA LEU A 117 6.58 -1.03 -31.90
C LEU A 117 6.11 0.27 -32.58
N GLU A 118 4.84 0.39 -32.91
CA GLU A 118 4.30 1.67 -33.39
C GLU A 118 4.63 2.76 -32.36
N PRO A 119 5.15 3.92 -32.79
CA PRO A 119 5.55 4.96 -31.87
C PRO A 119 4.33 5.43 -31.07
N PRO A 120 4.45 5.63 -29.75
CA PRO A 120 3.32 6.04 -28.90
C PRO A 120 2.78 7.43 -29.25
N TYR A 121 3.54 8.21 -30.03
CA TYR A 121 3.23 9.57 -30.43
C TYR A 121 3.53 9.77 -31.92
N THR A 122 2.73 10.63 -32.55
CA THR A 122 2.85 11.09 -33.93
C THR A 122 3.59 12.42 -33.99
N ALA A 123 4.08 12.80 -35.18
CA ALA A 123 4.80 14.07 -35.38
C ALA A 123 3.98 15.33 -35.02
N SER A 124 2.65 15.25 -35.05
CA SER A 124 1.75 16.35 -34.69
C SER A 124 1.52 16.50 -33.18
N ASP A 125 1.91 15.51 -32.38
CA ASP A 125 1.65 15.52 -30.96
C ASP A 125 2.57 16.49 -30.21
N ASN A 126 2.04 17.03 -29.10
CA ASN A 126 2.81 17.77 -28.13
C ASN A 126 2.89 16.94 -26.84
N VAL A 127 4.08 16.42 -26.55
CA VAL A 127 4.30 15.46 -25.47
C VAL A 127 4.77 16.20 -24.22
N ALA A 128 3.96 16.16 -23.16
CA ALA A 128 4.29 16.75 -21.88
C ALA A 128 5.13 15.77 -21.02
N ILE A 129 6.35 16.16 -20.66
CA ILE A 129 7.28 15.35 -19.87
C ILE A 129 7.58 16.07 -18.56
N VAL A 130 7.33 15.43 -17.42
CA VAL A 130 7.69 15.94 -16.10
C VAL A 130 8.89 15.15 -15.56
N ASP A 131 9.95 15.84 -15.16
CA ASP A 131 11.11 15.27 -14.45
C ASP A 131 10.99 15.63 -12.96
N LEU A 132 10.55 14.67 -12.12
CA LEU A 132 10.37 14.88 -10.68
C LEU A 132 11.64 14.48 -9.93
N GLY A 133 12.15 15.39 -9.09
CA GLY A 133 13.49 15.26 -8.52
C GLY A 133 14.57 15.51 -9.58
N CYS A 134 14.35 16.48 -10.46
CA CYS A 134 15.18 16.67 -11.66
C CYS A 134 16.64 17.03 -11.37
N GLY A 135 16.95 17.56 -10.18
CA GLY A 135 18.25 18.12 -9.85
C GLY A 135 18.67 19.18 -10.87
N LEU A 136 19.84 18.99 -11.48
CA LEU A 136 20.38 19.85 -12.54
C LEU A 136 19.81 19.52 -13.94
N GLY A 137 18.78 18.69 -14.03
CA GLY A 137 18.11 18.24 -15.24
C GLY A 137 18.75 17.02 -15.89
N ASN A 138 17.92 16.11 -16.41
CA ASN A 138 18.41 14.98 -17.19
C ASN A 138 19.13 15.45 -18.47
N THR A 139 20.41 15.07 -18.62
CA THR A 139 21.27 15.48 -19.76
C THR A 139 20.67 15.09 -21.11
N SER A 140 20.04 13.92 -21.22
CA SER A 140 19.47 13.46 -22.50
C SER A 140 18.22 14.24 -22.88
N LEU A 141 17.40 14.61 -21.88
CA LEU A 141 16.23 15.47 -22.09
C LEU A 141 16.64 16.89 -22.47
N LEU A 142 17.62 17.47 -21.76
CA LEU A 142 18.18 18.79 -22.09
C LEU A 142 18.78 18.84 -23.50
N ASN A 143 19.53 17.81 -23.90
CA ASN A 143 20.07 17.73 -25.25
C ASN A 143 18.96 17.60 -26.31
N LEU A 144 17.88 16.88 -26.01
CA LEU A 144 16.72 16.77 -26.90
C LEU A 144 16.06 18.14 -27.10
N ILE A 145 15.82 18.88 -26.01
CA ILE A 145 15.26 20.24 -26.04
C ILE A 145 16.10 21.17 -26.93
N GLN A 146 17.42 21.21 -26.70
CA GLN A 146 18.33 22.02 -27.51
C GLN A 146 18.31 21.61 -29.00
N THR A 147 18.27 20.30 -29.27
CA THR A 147 18.25 19.79 -30.65
C THR A 147 16.95 20.17 -31.36
N LEU A 148 15.80 20.05 -30.69
CA LEU A 148 14.50 20.44 -31.24
C LEU A 148 14.45 21.94 -31.57
N GLN A 149 15.03 22.79 -30.72
CA GLN A 149 15.12 24.24 -30.99
C GLN A 149 15.97 24.55 -32.23
N GLN A 150 17.06 23.81 -32.46
CA GLN A 150 17.95 24.03 -33.61
C GLN A 150 17.39 23.49 -34.95
N HIS A 151 16.48 22.53 -34.90
CA HIS A 151 15.96 21.82 -36.08
C HIS A 151 14.59 22.32 -36.59
N GLN A 152 14.16 23.54 -36.25
CA GLN A 152 12.87 24.15 -36.64
C GLN A 152 12.68 24.40 -38.16
N THR A 153 13.59 23.95 -39.03
CA THR A 153 13.54 24.20 -40.48
C THR A 153 13.24 22.92 -41.27
N GLY A 154 11.96 22.73 -41.61
CA GLY A 154 11.57 22.29 -42.96
C GLY A 154 10.98 20.89 -43.17
N ASP A 155 11.25 19.89 -42.32
CA ASP A 155 10.76 18.50 -42.53
C ASP A 155 10.54 17.76 -41.18
N GLU A 156 9.68 18.27 -40.28
CA GLU A 156 9.45 17.66 -38.96
C GLU A 156 8.72 16.31 -39.05
N VAL A 157 9.40 15.23 -38.64
CA VAL A 157 8.83 13.87 -38.45
C VAL A 157 8.75 13.51 -36.96
N SER A 158 9.16 14.39 -36.04
CA SER A 158 9.23 14.11 -34.59
C SER A 158 8.23 14.97 -33.79
N PRO A 159 7.61 14.44 -32.71
CA PRO A 159 6.67 15.19 -31.87
C PRO A 159 7.35 16.36 -31.14
N LYS A 160 6.56 17.37 -30.76
CA LYS A 160 7.01 18.45 -29.86
C LYS A 160 7.14 17.95 -28.43
N VAL A 161 8.00 18.61 -27.65
CA VAL A 161 8.23 18.29 -26.24
C VAL A 161 7.98 19.54 -25.39
N ASN A 162 7.17 19.39 -24.36
CA ASN A 162 7.01 20.35 -23.28
C ASN A 162 7.56 19.74 -21.98
N ALA A 163 8.75 20.14 -21.56
CA ALA A 163 9.43 19.55 -20.41
C ALA A 163 9.30 20.40 -19.15
N HIS A 164 8.84 19.80 -18.06
CA HIS A 164 8.69 20.44 -16.77
C HIS A 164 9.68 19.82 -15.77
N PHE A 165 10.56 20.65 -15.20
CA PHE A 165 11.60 20.23 -14.27
C PHE A 165 11.24 20.65 -12.84
N LEU A 166 11.01 19.68 -11.97
CA LEU A 166 10.51 19.92 -10.61
C LEU A 166 11.47 19.31 -9.61
N ASP A 167 11.97 20.12 -8.68
CA ASP A 167 12.87 19.69 -7.61
C ASP A 167 12.54 20.40 -6.30
N ILE A 168 12.78 19.73 -5.17
CA ILE A 168 12.58 20.34 -3.85
C ILE A 168 13.61 21.44 -3.58
N SER A 169 14.80 21.36 -4.19
CA SER A 169 15.89 22.29 -4.02
C SER A 169 15.74 23.52 -4.90
N GLY A 170 15.64 24.69 -4.27
CA GLY A 170 15.70 25.97 -4.97
C GLY A 170 17.06 26.18 -5.64
N GLU A 171 18.13 25.67 -5.04
CA GLU A 171 19.48 25.76 -5.59
C GLU A 171 19.65 24.91 -6.86
N ALA A 172 19.08 23.69 -6.90
CA ALA A 172 19.08 22.85 -8.10
C ALA A 172 18.40 23.55 -9.28
N ILE A 173 17.18 24.07 -9.06
CA ILE A 173 16.41 24.80 -10.06
C ILE A 173 17.17 26.05 -10.52
N ARG A 174 17.77 26.80 -9.59
CA ARG A 174 18.58 27.99 -9.92
C ARG A 174 19.75 27.64 -10.83
N GLN A 175 20.45 26.53 -10.56
CA GLN A 175 21.57 26.08 -11.39
C GLN A 175 21.12 25.54 -12.75
N LEU A 176 20.05 24.73 -12.79
CA LEU A 176 19.42 24.26 -14.03
C LEU A 176 19.05 25.44 -14.94
N CYS A 177 18.48 26.51 -14.37
CA CYS A 177 18.15 27.72 -15.10
C CYS A 177 19.37 28.42 -15.72
N ASN A 178 20.61 28.12 -15.33
CA ASN A 178 21.80 28.66 -16.00
C ASN A 178 22.35 27.74 -17.11
N ASP A 179 21.78 26.55 -17.32
CA ASP A 179 22.20 25.63 -18.38
C ASP A 179 21.76 26.17 -19.76
N GLU A 180 22.70 26.25 -20.71
CA GLU A 180 22.44 26.78 -22.06
C GLU A 180 21.35 25.99 -22.81
N ARG A 181 21.22 24.69 -22.54
CA ARG A 181 20.20 23.83 -23.15
C ARG A 181 18.82 24.11 -22.58
N TYR A 182 18.75 24.38 -21.27
CA TYR A 182 17.53 24.85 -20.62
C TYR A 182 17.12 26.22 -21.17
N GLN A 183 18.08 27.14 -21.30
CA GLN A 183 17.84 28.47 -21.90
C GLN A 183 17.35 28.38 -23.36
N SER A 184 17.85 27.40 -24.13
CA SER A 184 17.33 27.13 -25.48
C SER A 184 15.85 26.74 -25.44
N GLY A 185 15.45 25.94 -24.45
CA GLY A 185 14.05 25.55 -24.25
C GLY A 185 13.13 26.71 -23.86
N ILE A 186 13.63 27.67 -23.06
CA ILE A 186 12.87 28.89 -22.73
C ILE A 186 12.61 29.71 -23.99
N ALA A 187 13.60 29.84 -24.87
CA ALA A 187 13.45 30.57 -26.13
C ALA A 187 12.40 29.95 -27.07
N SER A 188 12.13 28.64 -26.94
CA SER A 188 11.11 27.92 -27.71
C SER A 188 9.81 27.63 -26.96
N ASP A 189 9.62 28.18 -25.75
CA ASP A 189 8.46 27.92 -24.87
C ASP A 189 8.21 26.41 -24.63
N SER A 190 9.29 25.64 -24.56
CA SER A 190 9.24 24.16 -24.48
C SER A 190 9.69 23.62 -23.13
N VAL A 191 10.03 24.50 -22.17
CA VAL A 191 10.43 24.12 -20.81
C VAL A 191 9.85 25.03 -19.74
N ALA A 192 9.59 24.47 -18.58
CA ALA A 192 9.34 25.22 -17.35
C ALA A 192 10.01 24.52 -16.16
N SER A 193 10.29 25.26 -15.09
CA SER A 193 10.85 24.68 -13.87
C SER A 193 10.22 25.26 -12.61
N TYR A 194 10.11 24.43 -11.57
CA TYR A 194 9.47 24.83 -10.31
C TYR A 194 10.19 24.21 -9.12
N VAL A 195 10.34 25.02 -8.07
CA VAL A 195 10.66 24.48 -6.73
C VAL A 195 9.41 23.79 -6.21
N TYR A 196 9.48 22.48 -6.08
CA TYR A 196 8.32 21.63 -5.83
C TYR A 196 8.69 20.45 -4.93
N ASP A 197 8.00 20.35 -3.80
CA ASP A 197 8.09 19.19 -2.91
C ASP A 197 6.98 18.19 -3.28
N VAL A 198 7.36 17.12 -3.98
CA VAL A 198 6.46 16.06 -4.43
C VAL A 198 5.79 15.30 -3.28
N ARG A 199 6.33 15.39 -2.06
CA ARG A 199 5.84 14.68 -0.87
C ARG A 199 4.64 15.37 -0.21
N GLN A 200 4.33 16.61 -0.62
CA GLN A 200 3.24 17.37 -0.03
C GLN A 200 1.89 16.78 -0.49
N PRO A 201 0.97 16.44 0.42
CA PRO A 201 -0.28 15.78 0.05
C PRO A 201 -1.11 16.67 -0.88
N LEU A 202 -1.52 16.12 -2.03
CA LEU A 202 -2.47 16.71 -2.98
C LEU A 202 -2.10 18.10 -3.54
N LYS A 203 -0.82 18.45 -3.55
CA LYS A 203 -0.36 19.78 -3.99
C LYS A 203 0.18 19.76 -5.41
N ILE A 204 -0.63 19.42 -6.41
CA ILE A 204 -0.16 19.35 -7.81
C ILE A 204 -0.26 20.73 -8.46
N PRO A 205 0.77 21.20 -9.21
CA PRO A 205 0.62 22.40 -10.04
C PRO A 205 -0.54 22.20 -11.02
N ILE A 206 -1.56 23.06 -10.99
CA ILE A 206 -2.84 22.85 -11.68
C ILE A 206 -2.73 22.57 -13.18
N HIS A 207 -1.70 23.09 -13.85
CA HIS A 207 -1.46 22.86 -15.27
C HIS A 207 -0.86 21.49 -15.59
N LEU A 208 -0.35 20.78 -14.58
CA LEU A 208 0.23 19.44 -14.68
C LEU A 208 -0.72 18.33 -14.23
N GLU A 209 -1.86 18.66 -13.62
CA GLU A 209 -2.83 17.65 -13.20
C GLU A 209 -3.55 17.06 -14.43
N GLN A 210 -3.54 15.73 -14.54
CA GLN A 210 -4.13 14.97 -15.64
C GLN A 210 -3.73 15.41 -17.07
N SER A 211 -2.58 16.05 -17.23
CA SER A 211 -2.14 16.62 -18.51
C SER A 211 -0.82 16.03 -19.03
N VAL A 212 -0.14 15.22 -18.21
CA VAL A 212 1.23 14.76 -18.46
C VAL A 212 1.24 13.42 -19.20
N ASP A 213 2.06 13.33 -20.25
CA ASP A 213 2.29 12.10 -21.01
C ASP A 213 3.30 11.18 -20.31
N ILE A 214 4.40 11.75 -19.81
CA ILE A 214 5.52 11.01 -19.23
C ILE A 214 5.93 11.67 -17.92
N VAL A 215 5.93 10.91 -16.83
CA VAL A 215 6.58 11.30 -15.57
C VAL A 215 7.87 10.49 -15.41
N LEU A 216 8.99 11.18 -15.25
CA LEU A 216 10.30 10.60 -14.96
C LEU A 216 10.55 10.61 -13.46
N LEU A 217 10.88 9.44 -12.92
CA LEU A 217 11.30 9.21 -11.53
C LEU A 217 12.67 8.53 -11.56
N LEU A 218 13.72 9.31 -11.77
CA LEU A 218 15.09 8.80 -11.93
C LEU A 218 15.92 9.13 -10.70
N PHE A 219 16.23 8.13 -9.88
CA PHE A 219 17.01 8.27 -8.65
C PHE A 219 16.43 9.32 -7.69
N ALA A 220 15.10 9.50 -7.72
CA ALA A 220 14.37 10.50 -6.96
C ALA A 220 13.67 9.89 -5.74
N MET A 221 13.03 8.73 -5.92
CA MET A 221 12.21 8.13 -4.85
C MET A 221 13.09 7.59 -3.72
N SER A 222 14.28 7.08 -4.01
CA SER A 222 15.22 6.64 -2.98
C SER A 222 15.68 7.73 -2.02
N ALA A 223 15.54 9.01 -2.39
CA ALA A 223 15.83 10.13 -1.52
C ALA A 223 14.70 10.44 -0.53
N ILE A 224 13.50 9.91 -0.75
CA ILE A 224 12.31 10.17 0.07
C ILE A 224 12.34 9.26 1.31
N GLY A 225 12.46 7.95 1.12
CA GLY A 225 12.50 6.99 2.22
C GLY A 225 11.97 5.61 1.86
N PRO A 226 11.57 4.80 2.85
CA PRO A 226 10.92 3.51 2.65
C PRO A 226 9.58 3.63 1.91
N TYR A 227 9.15 2.55 1.27
CA TYR A 227 7.93 2.58 0.47
C TYR A 227 6.65 2.74 1.31
N GLU A 228 6.68 2.37 2.60
CA GLU A 228 5.55 2.46 3.52
C GLU A 228 5.36 3.85 4.16
N CYS A 229 6.28 4.81 3.97
CA CYS A 229 6.15 6.11 4.62
C CYS A 229 5.18 7.05 3.90
N ASP A 230 4.53 7.94 4.65
CA ASP A 230 3.53 8.89 4.13
C ASP A 230 4.09 9.78 3.01
N ASP A 231 5.34 10.24 3.15
CA ASP A 231 6.03 11.05 2.14
C ASP A 231 6.14 10.31 0.80
N MET A 232 6.39 9.00 0.81
CA MET A 232 6.46 8.18 -0.40
C MET A 232 5.07 8.03 -1.02
N SER A 233 4.06 7.69 -0.20
CA SER A 233 2.68 7.54 -0.66
C SER A 233 2.16 8.83 -1.32
N ASN A 234 2.42 9.98 -0.71
CA ASN A 234 2.09 11.29 -1.29
C ASN A 234 2.81 11.54 -2.62
N ALA A 235 4.11 11.20 -2.69
CA ALA A 235 4.89 11.41 -3.90
C ALA A 235 4.41 10.57 -5.08
N VAL A 236 4.13 9.29 -4.83
CA VAL A 236 3.50 8.37 -5.79
C VAL A 236 2.15 8.90 -6.24
N THR A 237 1.28 9.27 -5.30
CA THR A 237 -0.07 9.77 -5.59
C THR A 237 -0.02 11.00 -6.49
N ASN A 238 0.85 11.95 -6.18
CA ASN A 238 1.02 13.16 -6.98
C ASN A 238 1.54 12.84 -8.40
N ALA A 239 2.52 11.93 -8.53
CA ALA A 239 3.02 11.48 -9.83
C ALA A 239 1.91 10.83 -10.69
N ILE A 240 1.08 9.98 -10.10
CA ILE A 240 -0.04 9.31 -10.80
C ILE A 240 -1.12 10.30 -11.22
N LYS A 241 -1.43 11.29 -10.38
CA LYS A 241 -2.44 12.31 -10.66
C LYS A 241 -2.00 13.30 -11.75
N MET A 242 -0.70 13.53 -11.92
CA MET A 242 -0.19 14.32 -13.05
C MET A 242 -0.47 13.67 -14.41
N LEU A 243 -0.45 12.33 -14.48
CA LEU A 243 -0.65 11.61 -15.73
C LEU A 243 -2.07 11.76 -16.29
N LYS A 244 -2.17 11.97 -17.59
CA LYS A 244 -3.41 11.73 -18.35
C LYS A 244 -3.67 10.23 -18.52
N PRO A 245 -4.90 9.79 -18.83
CA PRO A 245 -5.17 8.40 -19.21
C PRO A 245 -4.23 7.94 -20.35
N GLY A 246 -3.65 6.76 -20.22
CA GLY A 246 -2.62 6.24 -21.13
C GLY A 246 -1.20 6.79 -20.92
N GLY A 247 -1.02 7.83 -20.08
CA GLY A 247 0.30 8.36 -19.72
C GLY A 247 1.12 7.35 -18.92
N VAL A 248 2.45 7.55 -18.90
CA VAL A 248 3.40 6.59 -18.33
C VAL A 248 4.32 7.17 -17.25
N ILE A 249 4.55 6.41 -16.19
CA ILE A 249 5.63 6.62 -15.23
C ILE A 249 6.84 5.80 -15.68
N LEU A 250 8.00 6.46 -15.79
CA LEU A 250 9.29 5.84 -16.06
C LEU A 250 10.14 5.94 -14.80
N PHE A 251 10.30 4.79 -14.15
CA PHE A 251 10.93 4.68 -12.84
C PHE A 251 12.30 4.00 -12.97
N ARG A 252 13.32 4.58 -12.34
CA ARG A 252 14.61 3.91 -12.17
C ARG A 252 15.29 4.37 -10.89
N ASP A 253 15.62 3.43 -10.02
CA ASP A 253 16.25 3.76 -8.74
C ASP A 253 17.20 2.64 -8.26
N TYR A 254 17.76 2.77 -7.06
CA TYR A 254 18.68 1.79 -6.49
C TYR A 254 17.96 0.49 -6.13
N GLY A 255 18.47 -0.64 -6.62
CA GLY A 255 17.93 -1.97 -6.30
C GLY A 255 18.70 -2.61 -5.16
N ARG A 256 18.04 -3.50 -4.43
CA ARG A 256 18.66 -4.26 -3.34
C ARG A 256 19.88 -5.07 -3.78
N TYR A 257 20.78 -5.27 -2.82
CA TYR A 257 22.05 -5.98 -2.98
C TYR A 257 23.03 -5.29 -3.95
N ASP A 258 22.87 -3.98 -4.18
CA ASP A 258 23.91 -3.14 -4.80
C ASP A 258 25.15 -3.08 -3.88
N ASP A 259 26.35 -3.09 -4.46
CA ASP A 259 27.58 -3.01 -3.66
C ASP A 259 27.67 -1.73 -2.81
N ASP A 260 26.98 -0.65 -3.19
CA ASP A 260 26.86 0.56 -2.40
C ASP A 260 26.04 0.30 -1.13
N GLN A 261 24.97 -0.49 -1.22
CA GLN A 261 24.19 -0.91 -0.06
C GLN A 261 25.04 -1.75 0.90
N LEU A 262 25.78 -2.72 0.35
CA LEU A 262 26.65 -3.60 1.14
C LEU A 262 27.78 -2.83 1.85
N GLN A 263 28.32 -1.79 1.19
CA GLN A 263 29.29 -0.89 1.82
C GLN A 263 28.64 -0.06 2.93
N LEU A 264 27.47 0.54 2.68
CA LEU A 264 26.76 1.37 3.66
C LEU A 264 26.33 0.57 4.91
N ASN A 265 26.01 -0.72 4.76
CA ASN A 265 25.78 -1.63 5.88
C ASN A 265 27.00 -1.72 6.84
N SER A 266 28.20 -1.47 6.34
CA SER A 266 29.43 -1.50 7.14
C SER A 266 29.80 -0.14 7.74
N VAL A 267 29.03 0.93 7.44
CA VAL A 267 29.30 2.28 7.93
C VAL A 267 28.42 2.59 9.14
N SER A 268 29.04 2.71 10.31
CA SER A 268 28.34 3.06 11.55
C SER A 268 27.62 4.41 11.42
N GLY A 269 26.33 4.43 11.78
CA GLY A 269 25.47 5.62 11.72
C GLY A 269 25.04 6.04 10.30
N ALA A 270 25.32 5.26 9.26
CA ALA A 270 24.81 5.52 7.92
C ALA A 270 23.37 5.04 7.73
N GLN A 271 22.97 3.95 8.39
CA GLN A 271 21.62 3.40 8.25
C GLN A 271 20.61 4.22 9.08
N ILE A 272 19.55 4.72 8.42
CA ILE A 272 18.42 5.38 9.07
C ILE A 272 17.40 4.32 9.52
N CYS A 273 17.03 3.43 8.60
CA CYS A 273 16.16 2.29 8.87
C CYS A 273 16.47 1.16 7.87
N ASN A 274 15.69 0.07 7.89
CA ASN A 274 15.95 -1.06 7.00
C ASN A 274 16.00 -0.60 5.54
N ASN A 275 17.14 -0.84 4.89
CA ASN A 275 17.42 -0.47 3.49
C ASN A 275 17.46 1.03 3.17
N PHE A 276 17.35 1.90 4.18
CA PHE A 276 17.48 3.34 4.01
C PHE A 276 18.74 3.88 4.67
N TYR A 277 19.57 4.59 3.89
CA TYR A 277 20.87 5.04 4.37
C TYR A 277 21.13 6.50 4.00
N LEU A 278 22.00 7.15 4.77
CA LEU A 278 22.60 8.44 4.49
C LEU A 278 23.93 8.25 3.77
N ARG A 279 24.12 8.95 2.66
CA ARG A 279 25.37 9.00 1.90
C ARG A 279 25.91 10.43 1.80
N GLY A 280 27.21 10.55 1.48
CA GLY A 280 27.85 11.84 1.18
C GLY A 280 28.39 12.61 2.38
N VAL A 281 28.63 11.92 3.51
CA VAL A 281 29.29 12.50 4.68
C VAL A 281 30.64 11.79 4.85
N ASP A 282 31.66 12.31 4.17
CA ASP A 282 33.04 11.82 4.24
C ASP A 282 33.67 12.27 5.56
N GLY A 283 34.19 11.32 6.33
CA GLY A 283 34.93 11.56 7.57
C GLY A 283 35.27 10.24 8.25
N ASP A 284 36.49 9.76 8.05
CA ASP A 284 37.08 8.57 8.70
C ASP A 284 37.45 8.82 10.18
N GLY A 285 36.62 9.57 10.92
CA GLY A 285 36.87 9.92 12.31
C GLY A 285 35.64 9.75 13.19
N GLU A 286 35.86 9.41 14.47
CA GLU A 286 34.86 9.28 15.54
C GLU A 286 33.99 10.54 15.77
N GLU A 287 34.19 11.63 15.01
CA GLU A 287 33.53 12.93 15.17
C GLU A 287 32.33 13.18 14.23
N ALA A 288 32.05 12.28 13.28
CA ALA A 288 30.81 12.33 12.50
C ALA A 288 29.64 11.79 13.36
N THR A 289 29.14 12.62 14.29
CA THR A 289 27.97 12.28 15.11
C THR A 289 26.76 11.95 14.21
N VAL A 290 25.88 11.05 14.66
CA VAL A 290 24.63 10.69 13.98
C VAL A 290 23.82 11.94 13.59
N ARG A 291 23.86 12.98 14.43
CA ARG A 291 23.23 14.28 14.19
C ARG A 291 23.81 15.01 12.97
N ASN A 292 25.15 15.06 12.83
CA ASN A 292 25.79 15.65 11.65
C ASN A 292 25.45 14.88 10.36
N ARG A 293 25.30 13.56 10.43
CA ARG A 293 24.88 12.76 9.28
C ARG A 293 23.43 13.04 8.88
N LEU A 294 22.51 13.13 9.85
CA LEU A 294 21.11 13.49 9.59
C LEU A 294 20.97 14.91 9.02
N GLU A 295 21.84 15.85 9.40
CA GLU A 295 21.79 17.23 8.92
C GLU A 295 22.44 17.44 7.55
N LEU A 296 23.37 16.58 7.11
CA LEU A 296 24.18 16.79 5.90
C LEU A 296 24.06 15.67 4.85
N GLY A 297 23.68 14.46 5.24
CA GLY A 297 23.61 13.30 4.35
C GLY A 297 22.42 13.34 3.41
N THR A 298 22.59 12.81 2.20
CA THR A 298 21.47 12.55 1.28
C THR A 298 20.96 11.13 1.49
N GLY A 299 19.64 10.94 1.47
CA GLY A 299 19.04 9.61 1.62
C GLY A 299 19.23 8.75 0.38
N CYS A 300 19.29 7.44 0.59
CA CYS A 300 19.42 6.43 -0.44
C CYS A 300 18.73 5.14 0.04
N TYR A 301 17.47 4.97 -0.33
CA TYR A 301 16.72 3.74 -0.15
C TYR A 301 17.03 2.74 -1.28
N PHE A 302 17.10 1.46 -0.95
CA PHE A 302 17.32 0.38 -1.91
C PHE A 302 16.04 -0.47 -2.02
N PHE A 303 15.44 -0.49 -3.20
CA PHE A 303 14.12 -1.08 -3.45
C PHE A 303 14.19 -2.55 -3.88
N GLU A 304 13.17 -3.31 -3.46
CA GLU A 304 12.77 -4.60 -4.07
C GLU A 304 11.70 -4.43 -5.15
N LEU A 305 11.53 -5.45 -5.99
CA LEU A 305 10.49 -5.45 -7.04
C LEU A 305 9.07 -5.38 -6.46
N ASP A 306 8.80 -6.14 -5.40
CA ASP A 306 7.47 -6.18 -4.80
C ASP A 306 7.09 -4.83 -4.18
N GLU A 307 8.04 -4.13 -3.56
CA GLU A 307 7.84 -2.79 -3.01
C GLU A 307 7.44 -1.79 -4.09
N VAL A 308 8.16 -1.76 -5.23
CA VAL A 308 7.84 -0.86 -6.35
C VAL A 308 6.52 -1.24 -7.02
N LYS A 309 6.19 -2.53 -7.07
CA LYS A 309 4.90 -3.00 -7.57
C LYS A 309 3.75 -2.51 -6.68
N VAL A 310 3.94 -2.50 -5.36
CA VAL A 310 2.98 -1.95 -4.39
C VAL A 310 2.87 -0.42 -4.54
N MET A 311 3.99 0.28 -4.64
CA MET A 311 4.00 1.73 -4.85
C MET A 311 3.15 2.15 -6.05
N PHE A 312 3.29 1.46 -7.19
CA PHE A 312 2.54 1.79 -8.41
C PHE A 312 1.31 0.91 -8.64
N ALA A 313 0.70 0.39 -7.57
CA ALA A 313 -0.55 -0.34 -7.65
C ALA A 313 -1.64 0.49 -8.35
N GLY A 314 -2.51 -0.18 -9.11
CA GLY A 314 -3.53 0.48 -9.94
C GLY A 314 -3.04 0.96 -11.31
N LEU A 315 -1.73 0.92 -11.60
CA LEU A 315 -1.20 1.13 -12.95
C LEU A 315 -0.97 -0.20 -13.68
N GLU A 316 -1.07 -0.19 -15.00
CA GLU A 316 -0.63 -1.30 -15.86
C GLU A 316 0.90 -1.40 -15.82
N VAL A 317 1.43 -2.52 -15.35
CA VAL A 317 2.88 -2.78 -15.33
C VAL A 317 3.36 -3.19 -16.73
N LEU A 318 4.06 -2.29 -17.42
CA LEU A 318 4.64 -2.57 -18.75
C LEU A 318 6.02 -3.22 -18.67
N GLN A 319 6.79 -2.89 -17.63
CA GLN A 319 8.10 -3.47 -17.33
C GLN A 319 8.37 -3.24 -15.83
N LEU A 320 8.93 -4.24 -15.15
CA LEU A 320 9.47 -4.08 -13.80
C LEU A 320 10.54 -5.15 -13.56
N GLU A 321 11.80 -4.75 -13.47
CA GLU A 321 12.93 -5.68 -13.35
C GLU A 321 14.17 -5.06 -12.70
N PHE A 322 15.08 -5.92 -12.24
CA PHE A 322 16.42 -5.50 -11.86
C PHE A 322 17.34 -5.44 -13.09
N THR A 323 18.08 -4.34 -13.22
CA THR A 323 19.18 -4.18 -14.16
C THR A 323 20.50 -4.13 -13.40
N THR A 324 21.50 -4.90 -13.82
CA THR A 324 22.82 -4.90 -13.17
C THR A 324 23.93 -4.47 -14.11
N ARG A 325 24.98 -3.86 -13.56
CA ARG A 325 26.21 -3.56 -14.30
C ARG A 325 27.43 -3.78 -13.44
N THR A 326 28.40 -4.50 -13.98
CA THR A 326 29.64 -4.79 -13.29
C THR A 326 30.78 -3.95 -13.88
N TYR A 327 31.45 -3.20 -13.02
CA TYR A 327 32.59 -2.36 -13.38
C TYR A 327 33.88 -3.00 -12.87
N LYS A 328 34.88 -3.12 -13.74
CA LYS A 328 36.25 -3.45 -13.34
C LYS A 328 37.06 -2.16 -13.28
N LYS A 329 37.59 -1.79 -12.10
CA LYS A 329 38.55 -0.68 -12.00
C LYS A 329 39.83 -1.06 -12.75
N THR A 330 40.16 -0.35 -13.83
CA THR A 330 41.45 -0.47 -14.54
C THR A 330 42.30 0.80 -14.38
N GLY A 331 43.40 0.70 -13.60
CA GLY A 331 44.50 1.69 -13.46
C GLY A 331 44.45 2.53 -12.18
N LYS A 332 45.54 2.93 -11.49
CA LYS A 332 47.00 2.99 -11.76
C LYS A 332 47.79 2.68 -10.47
N SER A 333 49.03 2.22 -10.66
CA SER A 333 50.00 1.70 -9.68
C SER A 333 49.68 0.31 -9.12
N ALA A 334 49.99 -0.71 -9.93
CA ALA A 334 50.07 -2.11 -9.52
C ALA A 334 51.13 -2.39 -8.43
N LYS A 335 51.74 -1.36 -7.82
CA LYS A 335 52.71 -1.49 -6.73
C LYS A 335 52.08 -1.46 -5.33
N ASP A 336 50.88 -0.91 -5.17
CA ASP A 336 50.25 -0.78 -3.83
C ASP A 336 49.26 -1.89 -3.49
N LEU A 337 49.04 -2.86 -4.39
CA LEU A 337 48.01 -3.91 -4.24
C LEU A 337 48.53 -5.26 -3.74
N ASN A 338 49.83 -5.41 -3.47
CA ASN A 338 50.35 -6.61 -2.82
C ASN A 338 50.32 -6.45 -1.29
N LYS A 339 49.11 -6.57 -0.72
CA LYS A 339 48.95 -7.16 0.62
C LYS A 339 47.64 -7.91 0.83
N ASN A 340 46.59 -7.75 0.01
CA ASN A 340 45.34 -8.53 0.12
C ASN A 340 44.49 -8.60 -1.20
N GLY A 341 45.10 -9.03 -2.32
CA GLY A 341 44.40 -9.71 -3.44
C GLY A 341 43.20 -9.02 -4.17
N GLY A 342 43.42 -8.64 -5.43
CA GLY A 342 42.37 -8.59 -6.47
C GLY A 342 41.89 -7.19 -6.88
N ALA A 343 41.75 -6.96 -8.19
CA ALA A 343 41.08 -5.77 -8.70
C ALA A 343 39.61 -5.78 -8.25
N ALA A 344 39.19 -4.83 -7.41
CA ALA A 344 37.82 -4.76 -6.92
C ALA A 344 36.83 -4.55 -8.07
N GLU A 345 36.13 -5.62 -8.42
CA GLU A 345 34.97 -5.61 -9.30
C GLU A 345 33.78 -5.06 -8.50
N ARG A 346 33.10 -4.02 -9.01
CA ARG A 346 31.93 -3.41 -8.35
C ARG A 346 30.67 -3.72 -9.14
N ARG A 347 29.70 -4.38 -8.52
CA ARG A 347 28.37 -4.67 -9.05
C ARG A 347 27.40 -3.55 -8.64
N ARG A 348 26.80 -2.93 -9.65
CA ARG A 348 25.68 -2.00 -9.48
C ARG A 348 24.37 -2.70 -9.79
N VAL A 349 23.35 -2.46 -8.98
CA VAL A 349 22.00 -2.99 -9.12
C VAL A 349 21.02 -1.82 -9.11
N TRP A 350 20.24 -1.73 -10.18
CA TRP A 350 19.16 -0.77 -10.32
C TRP A 350 17.86 -1.53 -10.48
N ILE A 351 16.78 -0.95 -9.97
CA ILE A 351 15.43 -1.36 -10.32
C ILE A 351 14.93 -0.44 -11.44
N GLN A 352 14.28 -1.01 -12.44
CA GLN A 352 13.74 -0.27 -13.58
C GLN A 352 12.28 -0.66 -13.81
N GLY A 353 11.40 0.34 -13.91
CA GLY A 353 9.96 0.17 -14.07
C GLY A 353 9.36 1.08 -15.13
N ARG A 354 8.33 0.58 -15.82
CA ARG A 354 7.47 1.32 -16.75
C ARG A 354 6.03 0.99 -16.39
N PHE A 355 5.26 2.01 -16.06
CA PHE A 355 3.87 1.85 -15.60
C PHE A 355 2.96 2.76 -16.40
N ARG A 356 1.82 2.26 -16.86
CA ARG A 356 0.85 3.03 -17.64
C ARG A 356 -0.44 3.25 -16.87
N LYS A 357 -0.94 4.48 -16.89
CA LYS A 357 -2.28 4.79 -16.39
C LYS A 357 -3.33 4.22 -17.35
N PRO A 358 -4.34 3.45 -16.87
CA PRO A 358 -5.36 2.85 -17.74
C PRO A 358 -6.03 3.87 -18.70
N ILE A 359 -6.25 3.46 -19.95
CA ILE A 359 -6.82 4.30 -21.02
C ILE A 359 -8.33 4.51 -20.82
N ASP A 360 -9.03 3.46 -20.40
CA ASP A 360 -10.49 3.47 -20.22
C ASP A 360 -10.96 4.26 -19.00
N ALA A 361 -10.04 4.88 -18.26
CA ALA A 361 -10.37 5.87 -17.25
C ALA A 361 -11.27 7.00 -17.81
N ALA A 362 -11.31 7.22 -19.13
CA ALA A 362 -12.22 8.19 -19.76
C ALA A 362 -13.68 7.71 -19.95
N GLU A 363 -13.95 6.42 -20.16
CA GLU A 363 -15.32 5.87 -20.17
C GLU A 363 -15.78 5.45 -18.77
N GLU A 364 -14.84 5.04 -17.93
CA GLU A 364 -15.02 5.03 -16.48
C GLU A 364 -15.22 6.46 -15.94
N ASN A 365 -14.78 7.53 -16.58
CA ASN A 365 -15.05 8.92 -16.15
C ASN A 365 -16.46 9.44 -16.41
N LYS A 366 -17.34 8.71 -17.12
CA LYS A 366 -18.79 8.97 -17.01
C LYS A 366 -19.42 8.37 -15.75
N SER A 367 -18.73 7.45 -15.08
CA SER A 367 -19.08 6.93 -13.74
C SER A 367 -18.14 7.42 -12.61
N HIS A 368 -16.95 7.93 -12.93
CA HIS A 368 -15.91 8.41 -12.01
C HIS A 368 -15.95 9.93 -11.80
N GLU A 369 -16.78 10.68 -12.52
CA GLU A 369 -17.13 12.07 -12.14
C GLU A 369 -17.91 12.14 -10.80
N MET A 370 -18.08 11.00 -10.11
CA MET A 370 -18.63 10.91 -8.77
C MET A 370 -17.65 10.46 -7.66
N SER A 371 -16.42 10.00 -7.90
CA SER A 371 -15.77 9.12 -6.90
C SER A 371 -15.02 9.77 -5.72
N ILE A 372 -14.38 10.94 -5.85
CA ILE A 372 -13.62 11.53 -4.71
C ILE A 372 -14.56 12.12 -3.66
N GLY A 373 -15.54 12.95 -4.08
CA GLY A 373 -16.54 13.49 -3.17
C GLY A 373 -17.43 12.42 -2.55
N CYS A 374 -17.76 11.35 -3.29
CA CYS A 374 -18.64 10.30 -2.76
C CYS A 374 -17.97 9.42 -1.70
N ILE A 375 -16.65 9.17 -1.76
CA ILE A 375 -15.95 8.42 -0.70
C ILE A 375 -15.86 9.27 0.58
N ASP A 376 -15.53 10.55 0.45
CA ASP A 376 -15.51 11.48 1.59
C ASP A 376 -16.91 11.64 2.20
N ASP A 377 -17.95 11.81 1.36
CA ASP A 377 -19.34 11.87 1.79
C ASP A 377 -19.80 10.54 2.44
N TYR A 378 -19.38 9.42 1.88
CA TYR A 378 -19.63 8.10 2.46
C TYR A 378 -18.98 7.98 3.84
N SER A 379 -17.69 8.34 3.96
CA SER A 379 -16.92 8.28 5.20
C SER A 379 -17.48 9.22 6.28
N ALA A 380 -17.86 10.44 5.89
CA ALA A 380 -18.42 11.46 6.78
C ALA A 380 -19.75 11.05 7.41
N THR A 381 -20.47 10.12 6.78
CA THR A 381 -21.78 9.67 7.25
C THR A 381 -21.75 8.31 7.96
N THR A 382 -20.59 7.66 8.08
CA THR A 382 -20.42 6.30 8.63
C THR A 382 -21.03 6.09 10.01
N CYS A 383 -20.74 6.97 10.99
CA CYS A 383 -21.27 6.82 12.35
C CYS A 383 -22.80 6.85 12.38
N ARG A 384 -23.41 7.90 11.80
CA ARG A 384 -24.86 8.05 11.69
C ARG A 384 -25.51 6.90 10.91
N ARG A 385 -24.88 6.45 9.83
CA ARG A 385 -25.37 5.35 8.99
C ARG A 385 -25.45 4.05 9.77
N TRP A 386 -24.38 3.68 10.48
CA TRP A 386 -24.37 2.45 11.27
C TRP A 386 -25.31 2.53 12.47
N ASP A 387 -25.42 3.68 13.15
CA ASP A 387 -26.43 3.87 14.20
C ASP A 387 -27.86 3.67 13.69
N ASN A 388 -28.18 4.21 12.51
CA ASN A 388 -29.48 4.00 11.87
C ASN A 388 -29.72 2.53 11.48
N TYR A 389 -28.69 1.86 10.94
CA TYR A 389 -28.75 0.44 10.59
C TYR A 389 -29.09 -0.41 11.82
N TYR A 390 -28.35 -0.25 12.93
CA TYR A 390 -28.59 -1.04 14.14
C TYR A 390 -29.91 -0.67 14.85
N SER A 391 -30.35 0.60 14.76
CA SER A 391 -31.65 1.02 15.28
C SER A 391 -32.83 0.33 14.59
N THR A 392 -32.67 -0.03 13.31
CA THR A 392 -33.74 -0.62 12.48
C THR A 392 -33.63 -2.13 12.29
N LEU A 393 -32.49 -2.73 12.69
CA LEU A 393 -32.15 -4.14 12.48
C LEU A 393 -33.20 -5.13 13.02
N ALA A 394 -33.96 -4.76 14.06
CA ALA A 394 -35.04 -5.58 14.63
C ALA A 394 -36.18 -5.91 13.62
N THR A 395 -36.24 -5.24 12.47
CA THR A 395 -37.31 -5.41 11.46
C THR A 395 -36.95 -6.32 10.29
N VAL A 396 -35.68 -6.71 10.13
CA VAL A 396 -35.20 -7.48 8.96
C VAL A 396 -34.64 -8.82 9.42
N LYS A 397 -35.18 -9.94 8.90
CA LYS A 397 -34.58 -11.27 9.08
C LYS A 397 -33.25 -11.32 8.32
N SER A 398 -32.14 -11.00 8.97
CA SER A 398 -30.82 -11.13 8.35
C SER A 398 -30.38 -12.61 8.33
N SER A 399 -29.69 -12.99 7.26
CA SER A 399 -28.94 -14.25 7.21
C SER A 399 -27.70 -14.11 8.08
N GLU A 400 -27.56 -14.92 9.12
CA GLU A 400 -26.33 -14.95 9.94
C GLU A 400 -25.12 -15.29 9.06
N LEU A 401 -24.13 -14.38 9.02
CA LEU A 401 -22.85 -14.63 8.37
C LEU A 401 -22.10 -15.74 9.14
N PRO A 402 -21.41 -16.66 8.45
CA PRO A 402 -20.64 -17.71 9.11
C PRO A 402 -19.43 -17.12 9.83
N SER A 403 -19.57 -16.88 11.14
CA SER A 403 -18.57 -16.20 11.98
C SER A 403 -18.11 -17.05 13.18
N ASN A 404 -18.27 -18.38 13.09
CA ASN A 404 -17.89 -19.28 14.17
C ASN A 404 -16.37 -19.40 14.31
N LEU A 405 -15.80 -18.65 15.27
CA LEU A 405 -14.36 -18.56 15.56
C LEU A 405 -13.66 -19.92 15.67
N PHE A 406 -14.31 -20.91 16.30
CA PHE A 406 -13.75 -22.25 16.48
C PHE A 406 -13.64 -23.05 15.18
N GLN A 407 -14.45 -22.72 14.17
CA GLN A 407 -14.38 -23.33 12.85
C GLN A 407 -13.44 -22.58 11.92
N ILE A 408 -13.47 -21.25 11.96
CA ILE A 408 -12.75 -20.41 11.00
C ILE A 408 -11.27 -20.21 11.41
N PHE A 409 -10.99 -20.16 12.72
CA PHE A 409 -9.65 -20.01 13.30
C PHE A 409 -9.39 -21.09 14.36
N PRO A 410 -9.36 -22.38 13.97
CA PRO A 410 -9.29 -23.48 14.94
C PRO A 410 -7.99 -23.52 15.74
N ASN A 411 -6.90 -22.93 15.22
CA ASN A 411 -5.60 -22.94 15.88
C ASN A 411 -5.58 -22.00 17.09
N GLU A 412 -6.01 -20.76 16.90
CA GLU A 412 -6.05 -19.72 17.93
C GLU A 412 -7.07 -20.04 19.02
N PHE A 413 -8.20 -20.65 18.64
CA PHE A 413 -9.26 -21.00 19.58
C PHE A 413 -9.18 -22.46 20.08
N SER A 414 -8.13 -23.20 19.72
CA SER A 414 -7.91 -24.58 20.18
C SER A 414 -7.93 -24.75 21.70
N PRO A 415 -7.40 -23.83 22.54
CA PRO A 415 -7.36 -24.03 23.99
C PRO A 415 -8.74 -24.12 24.64
N TRP A 416 -9.77 -23.54 24.02
CA TRP A 416 -11.15 -23.56 24.53
C TRP A 416 -12.05 -24.57 23.80
N GLN A 417 -11.52 -25.36 22.86
CA GLN A 417 -12.35 -26.28 22.08
C GLN A 417 -12.99 -27.40 22.92
N SER A 418 -12.30 -27.94 23.94
CA SER A 418 -12.87 -29.00 24.80
C SER A 418 -14.05 -28.47 25.62
N LEU A 419 -13.87 -27.27 26.19
CA LEU A 419 -14.90 -26.54 26.93
C LEU A 419 -16.16 -26.33 26.06
N MET A 420 -15.99 -25.89 24.83
CA MET A 420 -17.11 -25.61 23.92
C MET A 420 -17.74 -26.87 23.29
N LYS A 421 -17.03 -28.01 23.26
CA LYS A 421 -17.52 -29.29 22.69
C LYS A 421 -18.54 -30.00 23.60
N GLN A 422 -18.65 -29.65 24.88
CA GLN A 422 -19.63 -30.26 25.80
C GLN A 422 -21.10 -29.99 25.42
N GLN A 423 -21.38 -29.19 24.38
CA GLN A 423 -22.75 -28.84 23.95
C GLN A 423 -23.25 -29.42 22.61
N LYS A 424 -22.47 -30.14 21.77
CA LYS A 424 -23.02 -30.79 20.54
C LYS A 424 -22.34 -32.12 20.15
N LYS A 425 -23.16 -33.16 19.92
CA LYS A 425 -22.78 -34.46 19.31
C LYS A 425 -22.41 -34.27 17.83
N GLY A 426 -21.12 -34.17 17.50
CA GLY A 426 -20.61 -34.16 16.11
C GLY A 426 -19.20 -34.74 16.03
N LYS A 427 -18.90 -35.45 14.92
CA LYS A 427 -17.60 -36.14 14.72
C LYS A 427 -16.44 -35.14 14.63
N PRO A 428 -15.29 -35.42 15.26
CA PRO A 428 -14.11 -34.55 15.21
C PRO A 428 -13.50 -34.51 13.80
N GLN A 429 -13.14 -33.31 13.32
CA GLN A 429 -12.18 -33.17 12.24
C GLN A 429 -10.78 -33.41 12.81
N ASN A 430 -10.01 -34.24 12.10
CA ASN A 430 -8.68 -34.68 12.48
C ASN A 430 -7.67 -33.56 12.16
N VAL A 431 -7.52 -32.59 13.05
CA VAL A 431 -6.47 -31.56 12.97
C VAL A 431 -5.36 -32.00 13.91
N GLN A 432 -4.13 -32.17 13.40
CA GLN A 432 -2.98 -32.44 14.25
C GLN A 432 -2.80 -31.26 15.23
N PRO A 433 -2.63 -31.51 16.54
CA PRO A 433 -2.45 -30.42 17.49
C PRO A 433 -1.09 -29.77 17.22
N LEU A 434 -1.09 -28.55 16.72
CA LEU A 434 -0.03 -27.60 17.03
C LEU A 434 -0.06 -27.39 18.55
N GLU A 435 1.09 -27.19 19.19
CA GLU A 435 1.11 -26.81 20.61
C GLU A 435 0.21 -25.58 20.80
N PRO A 436 -0.68 -25.57 21.81
CA PRO A 436 -1.59 -24.46 22.00
C PRO A 436 -0.78 -23.18 22.22
N PRO A 437 -1.12 -22.07 21.55
CA PRO A 437 -0.35 -20.83 21.63
C PRO A 437 -0.36 -20.21 23.03
N TYR A 438 -1.23 -20.70 23.92
CA TYR A 438 -1.43 -20.21 25.27
C TYR A 438 -1.46 -21.38 26.26
N THR A 439 -0.94 -21.11 27.45
CA THR A 439 -1.02 -21.97 28.62
C THR A 439 -2.24 -21.64 29.45
N ALA A 440 -2.64 -22.55 30.33
CA ALA A 440 -3.84 -22.42 31.14
C ALA A 440 -3.79 -21.28 32.18
N SER A 441 -2.59 -20.74 32.47
CA SER A 441 -2.39 -19.58 33.34
C SER A 441 -2.51 -18.24 32.63
N ASP A 442 -2.57 -18.24 31.30
CA ASP A 442 -2.54 -17.01 30.53
C ASP A 442 -3.88 -16.25 30.58
N ASN A 443 -3.79 -14.94 30.48
CA ASN A 443 -4.93 -14.06 30.25
C ASN A 443 -4.83 -13.51 28.83
N VAL A 444 -5.71 -13.98 27.95
CA VAL A 444 -5.67 -13.69 26.52
C VAL A 444 -6.54 -12.48 26.23
N ALA A 445 -5.93 -11.38 25.79
CA ALA A 445 -6.64 -10.18 25.39
C ALA A 445 -7.12 -10.28 23.94
N ILE A 446 -8.44 -10.25 23.72
CA ILE A 446 -9.06 -10.35 22.40
C ILE A 446 -9.79 -9.05 22.09
N VAL A 447 -9.48 -8.39 20.98
CA VAL A 447 -10.24 -7.23 20.49
C VAL A 447 -11.09 -7.65 19.28
N ASP A 448 -12.39 -7.36 19.33
CA ASP A 448 -13.32 -7.48 18.20
C ASP A 448 -13.56 -6.08 17.61
N LEU A 449 -12.90 -5.76 16.47
CA LEU A 449 -12.98 -4.47 15.79
C LEU A 449 -14.10 -4.49 14.75
N GLY A 450 -15.03 -3.52 14.84
CA GLY A 450 -16.27 -3.54 14.06
C GLY A 450 -17.23 -4.63 14.55
N CYS A 451 -17.29 -4.80 15.88
CA CYS A 451 -17.96 -5.93 16.51
C CYS A 451 -19.48 -5.99 16.30
N GLY A 452 -20.12 -4.88 15.94
CA GLY A 452 -21.57 -4.78 15.83
C GLY A 452 -22.27 -5.17 17.14
N LEU A 453 -23.11 -6.20 17.06
CA LEU A 453 -23.80 -6.78 18.23
C LEU A 453 -22.96 -7.85 18.98
N GLY A 454 -21.67 -7.97 18.64
CA GLY A 454 -20.71 -8.92 19.18
C GLY A 454 -20.68 -10.27 18.44
N ASN A 455 -19.48 -10.86 18.31
CA ASN A 455 -19.36 -12.21 17.77
C ASN A 455 -20.01 -13.25 18.70
N THR A 456 -20.98 -14.00 18.17
CA THR A 456 -21.73 -15.02 18.92
C THR A 456 -20.85 -16.10 19.56
N SER A 457 -19.78 -16.54 18.88
CA SER A 457 -18.91 -17.59 19.42
C SER A 457 -18.03 -17.06 20.55
N LEU A 458 -17.59 -15.80 20.46
CA LEU A 458 -16.84 -15.13 21.53
C LEU A 458 -17.74 -14.90 22.75
N LEU A 459 -18.96 -14.39 22.56
CA LEU A 459 -19.94 -14.20 23.63
C LEU A 459 -20.30 -15.52 24.33
N ASN A 460 -20.51 -16.59 23.57
CA ASN A 460 -20.76 -17.92 24.15
C ASN A 460 -19.56 -18.43 24.94
N LEU A 461 -18.33 -18.18 24.48
CA LEU A 461 -17.11 -18.54 25.21
C LEU A 461 -17.03 -17.79 26.55
N ILE A 462 -17.26 -16.48 26.55
CA ILE A 462 -17.28 -15.64 27.76
C ILE A 462 -18.28 -16.18 28.80
N GLN A 463 -19.52 -16.45 28.37
CA GLN A 463 -20.55 -17.00 29.25
C GLN A 463 -20.15 -18.38 29.79
N THR A 464 -19.59 -19.24 28.95
CA THR A 464 -19.17 -20.60 29.36
C THR A 464 -18.03 -20.53 30.37
N LEU A 465 -17.05 -19.66 30.17
CA LEU A 465 -15.94 -19.44 31.10
C LEU A 465 -16.43 -18.93 32.46
N GLN A 466 -17.46 -18.07 32.49
CA GLN A 466 -18.08 -17.60 33.73
C GLN A 466 -18.81 -18.73 34.48
N GLN A 467 -19.49 -19.63 33.77
CA GLN A 467 -20.20 -20.78 34.37
C GLN A 467 -19.26 -21.86 34.91
N HIS A 468 -18.07 -22.02 34.31
CA HIS A 468 -17.11 -23.08 34.63
C HIS A 468 -15.99 -22.65 35.60
N GLN A 469 -16.09 -21.50 36.28
CA GLN A 469 -15.09 -21.04 37.27
C GLN A 469 -14.92 -21.97 38.51
N THR A 470 -15.67 -23.07 38.60
CA THR A 470 -15.70 -23.98 39.77
C THR A 470 -15.27 -25.43 39.49
N GLY A 471 -14.63 -25.76 38.35
CA GLY A 471 -14.24 -27.13 37.98
C GLY A 471 -12.76 -27.30 37.56
N ASP A 472 -12.25 -28.53 37.65
CA ASP A 472 -10.84 -28.94 37.45
C ASP A 472 -10.24 -28.73 36.03
N GLU A 473 -10.98 -28.19 35.05
CA GLU A 473 -10.46 -27.89 33.71
C GLU A 473 -9.81 -26.50 33.68
N VAL A 474 -8.48 -26.46 33.57
CA VAL A 474 -7.71 -25.21 33.48
C VAL A 474 -7.67 -24.75 32.01
N SER A 475 -8.50 -23.79 31.63
CA SER A 475 -8.44 -23.08 30.34
C SER A 475 -7.90 -21.66 30.54
N PRO A 476 -7.24 -21.05 29.53
CA PRO A 476 -6.80 -19.67 29.62
C PRO A 476 -7.97 -18.71 29.86
N LYS A 477 -7.74 -17.63 30.62
CA LYS A 477 -8.73 -16.57 30.78
C LYS A 477 -8.83 -15.74 29.51
N VAL A 478 -9.99 -15.14 29.29
CA VAL A 478 -10.24 -14.23 28.16
C VAL A 478 -10.60 -12.86 28.71
N ASN A 479 -9.98 -11.83 28.17
CA ASN A 479 -10.41 -10.45 28.33
C ASN A 479 -10.80 -9.91 26.95
N ALA A 480 -12.11 -9.78 26.68
CA ALA A 480 -12.63 -9.42 25.38
C ALA A 480 -13.06 -7.95 25.31
N HIS A 481 -12.51 -7.22 24.36
CA HIS A 481 -12.81 -5.83 24.12
C HIS A 481 -13.60 -5.69 22.81
N PHE A 482 -14.81 -5.14 22.90
CA PHE A 482 -15.72 -4.96 21.77
C PHE A 482 -15.73 -3.50 21.33
N LEU A 483 -15.29 -3.23 20.10
CA LEU A 483 -15.13 -1.87 19.59
C LEU A 483 -15.94 -1.72 18.31
N ASP A 484 -16.82 -0.73 18.27
CA ASP A 484 -17.62 -0.41 17.09
C ASP A 484 -17.81 1.11 16.96
N ILE A 485 -17.92 1.61 15.74
CA ILE A 485 -18.19 3.03 15.51
C ILE A 485 -19.62 3.41 15.93
N SER A 486 -20.55 2.46 15.90
CA SER A 486 -21.95 2.69 16.25
C SER A 486 -22.17 2.63 17.76
N GLY A 487 -22.63 3.76 18.31
CA GLY A 487 -23.09 3.81 19.70
C GLY A 487 -24.31 2.94 19.92
N GLU A 488 -25.18 2.81 18.92
CA GLU A 488 -26.37 1.97 19.01
C GLU A 488 -26.03 0.47 19.05
N ALA A 489 -25.05 0.02 18.25
CA ALA A 489 -24.58 -1.36 18.28
C ALA A 489 -24.04 -1.74 19.67
N ILE A 490 -23.16 -0.89 20.22
CA ILE A 490 -22.58 -1.08 21.55
C ILE A 490 -23.66 -1.05 22.63
N ARG A 491 -24.64 -0.14 22.53
CA ARG A 491 -25.79 -0.09 23.46
C ARG A 491 -26.60 -1.39 23.44
N GLN A 492 -26.84 -1.96 22.26
CA GLN A 492 -27.57 -3.23 22.12
C GLN A 492 -26.74 -4.43 22.60
N LEU A 493 -25.45 -4.51 22.27
CA LEU A 493 -24.51 -5.50 22.79
C LEU A 493 -24.50 -5.49 24.34
N CYS A 494 -24.49 -4.30 24.95
CA CYS A 494 -24.59 -4.16 26.39
C CYS A 494 -25.88 -4.76 26.99
N ASN A 495 -26.93 -5.04 26.22
CA ASN A 495 -28.13 -5.73 26.74
C ASN A 495 -28.09 -7.25 26.54
N ASP A 496 -27.08 -7.81 25.86
CA ASP A 496 -26.93 -9.25 25.68
C ASP A 496 -26.56 -9.92 27.02
N GLU A 497 -27.30 -10.96 27.41
CA GLU A 497 -27.10 -11.67 28.67
C GLU A 497 -25.70 -12.29 28.80
N ARG A 498 -25.09 -12.70 27.67
CA ARG A 498 -23.73 -13.25 27.65
C ARG A 498 -22.71 -12.16 27.89
N TYR A 499 -22.90 -10.98 27.30
CA TYR A 499 -22.05 -9.82 27.58
C TYR A 499 -22.17 -9.39 29.05
N GLN A 500 -23.38 -9.34 29.60
CA GLN A 500 -23.63 -9.05 31.01
C GLN A 500 -22.95 -10.05 31.96
N SER A 501 -22.91 -11.34 31.60
CA SER A 501 -22.14 -12.34 32.35
C SER A 501 -20.63 -12.04 32.33
N GLY A 502 -20.14 -11.51 31.22
CA GLY A 502 -18.76 -11.03 31.08
C GLY A 502 -18.45 -9.89 32.04
N ILE A 503 -19.33 -8.88 32.14
CA ILE A 503 -19.17 -7.74 33.07
C ILE A 503 -19.09 -8.23 34.52
N ALA A 504 -19.96 -9.16 34.92
CA ALA A 504 -19.95 -9.73 36.26
C ALA A 504 -18.63 -10.44 36.62
N SER A 505 -17.85 -10.84 35.62
CA SER A 505 -16.56 -11.53 35.76
C SER A 505 -15.35 -10.67 35.41
N ASP A 506 -15.54 -9.38 35.10
CA ASP A 506 -14.49 -8.45 34.64
C ASP A 506 -13.71 -8.99 33.42
N SER A 507 -14.40 -9.70 32.52
CA SER A 507 -13.80 -10.33 31.32
C SER A 507 -14.17 -9.65 30.01
N VAL A 508 -14.97 -8.58 30.06
CA VAL A 508 -15.36 -7.82 28.87
C VAL A 508 -15.34 -6.33 29.10
N ALA A 509 -15.04 -5.58 28.04
CA ALA A 509 -15.28 -4.15 27.95
C ALA A 509 -15.76 -3.78 26.54
N SER A 510 -16.46 -2.67 26.40
CA SER A 510 -16.95 -2.18 25.11
C SER A 510 -16.73 -0.69 24.95
N TYR A 511 -16.39 -0.23 23.74
CA TYR A 511 -16.16 1.18 23.44
C TYR A 511 -16.79 1.58 22.11
N VAL A 512 -17.40 2.76 22.10
CA VAL A 512 -17.69 3.46 20.84
C VAL A 512 -16.36 3.99 20.30
N TYR A 513 -15.89 3.41 19.21
CA TYR A 513 -14.55 3.63 18.70
C TYR A 513 -14.54 3.66 17.18
N ASP A 514 -14.04 4.76 16.62
CA ASP A 514 -13.81 4.89 15.19
C ASP A 514 -12.37 4.47 14.87
N VAL A 515 -12.23 3.24 14.37
CA VAL A 515 -10.93 2.63 14.02
C VAL A 515 -10.20 3.38 12.90
N ARG A 516 -10.90 4.23 12.14
CA ARG A 516 -10.36 4.98 11.00
C ARG A 516 -9.62 6.25 11.43
N GLN A 517 -9.78 6.69 12.69
CA GLN A 517 -9.10 7.89 13.17
C GLN A 517 -7.61 7.61 13.40
N PRO A 518 -6.70 8.41 12.82
CA PRO A 518 -5.27 8.15 12.90
C PRO A 518 -4.80 8.21 14.37
N LEU A 519 -4.11 7.15 14.81
CA LEU A 519 -3.38 7.07 16.09
C LEU A 519 -4.22 7.28 17.36
N LYS A 520 -5.53 7.00 17.30
CA LYS A 520 -6.44 7.22 18.44
C LYS A 520 -6.72 5.94 19.24
N ILE A 521 -5.71 5.12 19.49
CA ILE A 521 -5.88 3.83 20.15
C ILE A 521 -6.19 4.04 21.64
N PRO A 522 -7.17 3.33 22.25
CA PRO A 522 -7.32 3.31 23.69
C PRO A 522 -6.02 2.84 24.35
N ILE A 523 -5.40 3.66 25.20
CA ILE A 523 -4.03 3.46 25.73
C ILE A 523 -3.82 2.06 26.33
N HIS A 524 -4.84 1.49 26.97
CA HIS A 524 -4.74 0.15 27.58
C HIS A 524 -4.71 -1.00 26.57
N LEU A 525 -5.10 -0.76 25.30
CA LEU A 525 -5.08 -1.71 24.20
C LEU A 525 -3.82 -1.59 23.34
N GLU A 526 -3.03 -0.52 23.47
CA GLU A 526 -1.82 -0.36 22.69
C GLU A 526 -0.76 -1.38 23.13
N GLN A 527 -0.23 -2.16 22.17
CA GLN A 527 0.78 -3.20 22.39
C GLN A 527 0.45 -4.24 23.47
N SER A 528 -0.83 -4.47 23.77
CA SER A 528 -1.27 -5.37 24.85
C SER A 528 -2.14 -6.52 24.38
N VAL A 529 -2.60 -6.50 23.12
CA VAL A 529 -3.61 -7.42 22.60
C VAL A 529 -2.98 -8.67 22.00
N ASP A 530 -3.51 -9.84 22.36
CA ASP A 530 -3.11 -11.14 21.81
C ASP A 530 -3.73 -11.41 20.44
N ILE A 531 -5.03 -11.13 20.32
CA ILE A 531 -5.83 -11.44 19.13
C ILE A 531 -6.65 -10.21 18.75
N VAL A 532 -6.50 -9.73 17.52
CA VAL A 532 -7.41 -8.74 16.92
C VAL A 532 -8.26 -9.45 15.88
N LEU A 533 -9.58 -9.40 16.04
CA LEU A 533 -10.57 -9.91 15.10
C LEU A 533 -11.00 -8.79 14.15
N LEU A 534 -10.89 -9.05 12.85
CA LEU A 534 -11.39 -8.20 11.77
C LEU A 534 -12.32 -9.04 10.90
N LEU A 535 -13.57 -9.20 11.35
CA LEU A 535 -14.57 -10.05 10.71
C LEU A 535 -15.66 -9.20 10.05
N PHE A 536 -15.66 -9.17 8.72
CA PHE A 536 -16.60 -8.38 7.92
C PHE A 536 -16.64 -6.89 8.29
N ALA A 537 -15.51 -6.38 8.79
CA ALA A 537 -15.37 -5.02 9.30
C ALA A 537 -14.69 -4.10 8.28
N MET A 538 -13.65 -4.60 7.60
CA MET A 538 -12.85 -3.77 6.70
C MET A 538 -13.62 -3.42 5.43
N SER A 539 -14.46 -4.32 4.93
CA SER A 539 -15.31 -4.08 3.76
C SER A 539 -16.31 -2.93 3.92
N ALA A 540 -16.60 -2.50 5.15
CA ALA A 540 -17.47 -1.38 5.44
C ALA A 540 -16.76 -0.01 5.37
N ILE A 541 -15.43 0.01 5.37
CA ILE A 541 -14.63 1.23 5.51
C ILE A 541 -14.50 1.96 4.17
N GLY A 542 -14.12 1.26 3.11
CA GLY A 542 -13.86 1.86 1.80
C GLY A 542 -12.95 1.00 0.93
N PRO A 543 -12.46 1.53 -0.20
CA PRO A 543 -11.43 0.88 -1.00
C PRO A 543 -10.11 0.73 -0.24
N TYR A 544 -9.29 -0.27 -0.60
CA TYR A 544 -8.09 -0.58 0.18
C TYR A 544 -7.06 0.55 0.19
N GLU A 545 -7.09 1.41 -0.83
CA GLU A 545 -6.19 2.54 -1.03
C GLU A 545 -6.57 3.80 -0.24
N CYS A 546 -7.73 3.84 0.45
CA CYS A 546 -8.15 5.04 1.16
C CYS A 546 -7.46 5.19 2.53
N ASP A 547 -7.29 6.44 2.97
CA ASP A 547 -6.68 6.79 4.26
C ASP A 547 -7.39 6.10 5.44
N ASP A 548 -8.73 6.02 5.40
CA ASP A 548 -9.53 5.35 6.44
C ASP A 548 -9.16 3.87 6.60
N MET A 549 -8.89 3.16 5.49
CA MET A 549 -8.45 1.76 5.52
C MET A 549 -7.05 1.64 6.11
N SER A 550 -6.11 2.48 5.64
CA SER A 550 -4.73 2.50 6.14
C SER A 550 -4.66 2.80 7.65
N ASN A 551 -5.44 3.78 8.11
CA ASN A 551 -5.56 4.11 9.53
C ASN A 551 -6.12 2.93 10.34
N ALA A 552 -7.15 2.25 9.81
CA ALA A 552 -7.76 1.12 10.50
C ALA A 552 -6.80 -0.06 10.66
N VAL A 553 -6.06 -0.40 9.60
CA VAL A 553 -4.98 -1.40 9.63
C VAL A 553 -3.91 -1.00 10.64
N THR A 554 -3.43 0.25 10.56
CA THR A 554 -2.36 0.75 11.44
C THR A 554 -2.76 0.65 12.92
N ASN A 555 -3.98 1.05 13.25
CA ASN A 555 -4.51 0.95 14.61
C ASN A 555 -4.63 -0.50 15.08
N ALA A 556 -5.10 -1.43 14.23
CA ALA A 556 -5.15 -2.86 14.54
C ALA A 556 -3.75 -3.45 14.83
N ILE A 557 -2.74 -3.10 14.02
CA ILE A 557 -1.36 -3.57 14.20
C ILE A 557 -0.72 -3.02 15.48
N LYS A 558 -1.02 -1.77 15.82
CA LYS A 558 -0.49 -1.12 17.03
C LYS A 558 -1.13 -1.65 18.31
N MET A 559 -2.35 -2.17 18.26
CA MET A 559 -2.97 -2.87 19.40
C MET A 559 -2.24 -4.17 19.76
N LEU A 560 -1.72 -4.88 18.76
CA LEU A 560 -1.04 -6.17 18.99
C LEU A 560 0.24 -6.03 19.81
N LYS A 561 0.43 -6.91 20.78
CA LYS A 561 1.76 -7.18 21.37
C LYS A 561 2.65 -7.96 20.39
N PRO A 562 3.99 -7.98 20.55
CA PRO A 562 4.86 -8.88 19.77
C PRO A 562 4.38 -10.33 19.86
N GLY A 563 4.32 -11.02 18.71
CA GLY A 563 3.75 -12.38 18.60
C GLY A 563 2.23 -12.45 18.55
N GLY A 564 1.51 -11.35 18.80
CA GLY A 564 0.05 -11.27 18.67
C GLY A 564 -0.40 -11.46 17.22
N VAL A 565 -1.67 -11.81 17.02
CA VAL A 565 -2.23 -12.17 15.71
C VAL A 565 -3.46 -11.35 15.32
N ILE A 566 -3.51 -10.93 14.06
CA ILE A 566 -4.73 -10.47 13.40
C ILE A 566 -5.40 -11.66 12.71
N LEU A 567 -6.69 -11.86 12.99
CA LEU A 567 -7.55 -12.83 12.36
C LEU A 567 -8.56 -12.09 11.49
N PHE A 568 -8.36 -12.20 10.17
CA PHE A 568 -9.07 -11.44 9.16
C PHE A 568 -10.01 -12.35 8.37
N ARG A 569 -11.26 -11.90 8.19
CA ARG A 569 -12.18 -12.54 7.24
C ARG A 569 -13.14 -11.50 6.68
N ASP A 570 -13.20 -11.39 5.37
CA ASP A 570 -14.09 -10.43 4.70
C ASP A 570 -14.56 -10.93 3.32
N TYR A 571 -15.35 -10.13 2.60
CA TYR A 571 -15.87 -10.50 1.28
C TYR A 571 -14.74 -10.58 0.24
N GLY A 572 -14.66 -11.69 -0.48
CA GLY A 572 -13.71 -11.89 -1.55
C GLY A 572 -14.30 -11.57 -2.92
N ARG A 573 -13.45 -11.22 -3.88
CA ARG A 573 -13.87 -11.03 -5.28
C ARG A 573 -14.60 -12.25 -5.85
N TYR A 574 -15.49 -11.97 -6.79
CA TYR A 574 -16.32 -12.94 -7.49
C TYR A 574 -17.39 -13.63 -6.61
N ASP A 575 -17.69 -13.11 -5.43
CA ASP A 575 -18.90 -13.47 -4.68
C ASP A 575 -20.14 -13.15 -5.53
N ASP A 576 -21.18 -13.99 -5.47
CA ASP A 576 -22.40 -13.77 -6.25
C ASP A 576 -23.10 -12.46 -5.85
N ASP A 577 -22.95 -12.00 -4.60
CA ASP A 577 -23.45 -10.68 -4.18
C ASP A 577 -22.71 -9.55 -4.92
N GLN A 578 -21.40 -9.70 -5.19
CA GLN A 578 -20.65 -8.74 -6.01
C GLN A 578 -21.22 -8.69 -7.43
N LEU A 579 -21.41 -9.88 -8.04
CA LEU A 579 -21.93 -9.99 -9.40
C LEU A 579 -23.35 -9.43 -9.51
N GLN A 580 -24.17 -9.60 -8.47
CA GLN A 580 -25.49 -8.99 -8.40
C GLN A 580 -25.40 -7.46 -8.31
N LEU A 581 -24.54 -6.92 -7.44
CA LEU A 581 -24.36 -5.47 -7.26
C LEU A 581 -23.83 -4.78 -8.53
N ASN A 582 -23.02 -5.47 -9.34
CA ASN A 582 -22.58 -4.97 -10.65
C ASN A 582 -23.75 -4.67 -11.60
N SER A 583 -24.89 -5.34 -11.42
CA SER A 583 -26.09 -5.13 -12.23
C SER A 583 -27.03 -4.05 -11.69
N VAL A 584 -26.72 -3.46 -10.52
CA VAL A 584 -27.55 -2.44 -9.87
C VAL A 584 -26.99 -1.05 -10.16
N SER A 585 -27.72 -0.26 -10.95
CA SER A 585 -27.35 1.12 -11.24
C SER A 585 -27.19 1.95 -9.96
N GLY A 586 -26.05 2.65 -9.83
CA GLY A 586 -25.75 3.50 -8.68
C GLY A 586 -25.39 2.75 -7.38
N ALA A 587 -25.20 1.42 -7.43
CA ALA A 587 -24.69 0.66 -6.30
C ALA A 587 -23.16 0.76 -6.17
N GLN A 588 -22.42 0.82 -7.27
CA GLN A 588 -20.97 0.93 -7.25
C GLN A 588 -20.53 2.36 -6.91
N ILE A 589 -19.73 2.53 -5.86
CA ILE A 589 -19.09 3.83 -5.50
C ILE A 589 -17.77 3.97 -6.24
N CYS A 590 -16.94 2.93 -6.21
CA CYS A 590 -15.67 2.83 -6.92
C CYS A 590 -15.33 1.36 -7.21
N ASN A 591 -14.17 1.10 -7.79
CA ASN A 591 -13.74 -0.25 -8.11
C ASN A 591 -13.80 -1.16 -6.88
N ASN A 592 -14.56 -2.25 -6.99
CA ASN A 592 -14.82 -3.25 -5.95
C ASN A 592 -15.56 -2.77 -4.70
N PHE A 593 -15.99 -1.50 -4.64
CA PHE A 593 -16.74 -0.96 -3.50
C PHE A 593 -18.18 -0.61 -3.87
N TYR A 594 -19.13 -1.19 -3.14
CA TYR A 594 -20.56 -1.07 -3.44
C TYR A 594 -21.37 -0.68 -2.20
N LEU A 595 -22.52 -0.06 -2.43
CA LEU A 595 -23.57 0.19 -1.43
C LEU A 595 -24.64 -0.89 -1.51
N ARG A 596 -24.99 -1.45 -0.35
CA ARG A 596 -26.07 -2.44 -0.18
C ARG A 596 -27.15 -1.95 0.78
N GLY A 597 -28.35 -2.53 0.69
CA GLY A 597 -29.44 -2.28 1.65
C GLY A 597 -30.32 -1.07 1.33
N VAL A 598 -30.33 -0.60 0.08
CA VAL A 598 -31.23 0.46 -0.39
C VAL A 598 -32.11 -0.14 -1.50
N ASP A 599 -33.04 -1.01 -1.09
CA ASP A 599 -34.04 -1.61 -1.97
C ASP A 599 -35.17 -0.59 -2.18
N GLY A 600 -35.28 -0.11 -3.42
CA GLY A 600 -36.39 0.70 -3.87
C GLY A 600 -36.52 0.52 -5.37
N ASP A 601 -37.54 -0.22 -5.79
CA ASP A 601 -37.95 -0.49 -7.18
C ASP A 601 -38.51 0.79 -7.87
N GLY A 602 -37.95 1.96 -7.60
CA GLY A 602 -38.38 3.23 -8.16
C GLY A 602 -37.20 4.07 -8.62
N GLU A 603 -37.33 4.71 -9.78
CA GLU A 603 -36.35 5.61 -10.42
C GLU A 603 -35.94 6.85 -9.58
N GLU A 604 -36.29 6.94 -8.30
CA GLU A 604 -36.12 8.13 -7.44
C GLU A 604 -35.18 7.98 -6.23
N ALA A 605 -34.43 6.87 -6.10
CA ALA A 605 -33.33 6.85 -5.14
C ALA A 605 -32.11 7.61 -5.70
N THR A 606 -32.03 8.92 -5.43
CA THR A 606 -30.86 9.73 -5.79
C THR A 606 -29.58 9.12 -5.20
N VAL A 607 -28.46 9.25 -5.92
CA VAL A 607 -27.11 8.82 -5.47
C VAL A 607 -26.83 9.28 -4.02
N ARG A 608 -27.23 10.51 -3.69
CA ARG A 608 -27.09 11.10 -2.35
C ARG A 608 -27.84 10.31 -1.28
N ASN A 609 -29.08 9.89 -1.55
CA ASN A 609 -29.84 9.04 -0.63
C ASN A 609 -29.18 7.67 -0.43
N ARG A 610 -28.57 7.10 -1.49
CA ARG A 610 -27.84 5.82 -1.36
C ARG A 610 -26.58 5.98 -0.51
N LEU A 611 -25.81 7.06 -0.67
CA LEU A 611 -24.62 7.32 0.17
C LEU A 611 -25.00 7.52 1.63
N GLU A 612 -26.12 8.19 1.93
CA GLU A 612 -26.54 8.42 3.31
C GLU A 612 -27.11 7.18 4.01
N LEU A 613 -27.73 6.25 3.27
CA LEU A 613 -28.49 5.13 3.84
C LEU A 613 -27.89 3.73 3.59
N GLY A 614 -27.17 3.54 2.49
CA GLY A 614 -26.60 2.25 2.11
C GLY A 614 -25.35 1.91 2.91
N THR A 615 -25.17 0.64 3.26
CA THR A 615 -23.93 0.16 3.89
C THR A 615 -22.89 -0.20 2.83
N GLY A 616 -21.64 0.18 3.04
CA GLY A 616 -20.55 -0.17 2.13
C GLY A 616 -20.19 -1.65 2.21
N CYS A 617 -19.73 -2.19 1.08
CA CYS A 617 -19.24 -3.55 0.94
C CYS A 617 -18.12 -3.58 -0.11
N TYR A 618 -16.88 -3.63 0.35
CA TYR A 618 -15.70 -3.87 -0.48
C TYR A 618 -15.47 -5.36 -0.70
N PHE A 619 -15.05 -5.75 -1.91
CA PHE A 619 -14.70 -7.13 -2.25
C PHE A 619 -13.20 -7.25 -2.53
N PHE A 620 -12.48 -7.92 -1.63
CA PHE A 620 -11.02 -7.96 -1.60
C PHE A 620 -10.41 -9.02 -2.52
N GLU A 621 -9.23 -8.72 -3.03
CA GLU A 621 -8.27 -9.66 -3.62
C GLU A 621 -7.19 -10.10 -2.61
N LEU A 622 -6.53 -11.24 -2.88
CA LEU A 622 -5.46 -11.74 -2.01
C LEU A 622 -4.27 -10.79 -1.95
N ASP A 623 -3.89 -10.20 -3.08
CA ASP A 623 -2.72 -9.32 -3.12
C ASP A 623 -2.99 -8.01 -2.39
N GLU A 624 -4.21 -7.47 -2.44
CA GLU A 624 -4.62 -6.31 -1.65
C GLU A 624 -4.48 -6.58 -0.15
N VAL A 625 -4.98 -7.72 0.33
CA VAL A 625 -4.89 -8.08 1.76
C VAL A 625 -3.45 -8.35 2.21
N LYS A 626 -2.58 -8.87 1.34
CA LYS A 626 -1.13 -8.97 1.65
C LYS A 626 -0.51 -7.59 1.84
N VAL A 627 -0.87 -6.63 0.99
CA VAL A 627 -0.39 -5.25 1.08
C VAL A 627 -0.92 -4.57 2.33
N MET A 628 -2.21 -4.72 2.63
CA MET A 628 -2.82 -4.16 3.84
C MET A 628 -2.07 -4.60 5.10
N PHE A 629 -1.71 -5.88 5.21
CA PHE A 629 -1.00 -6.39 6.38
C PHE A 629 0.51 -6.55 6.17
N ALA A 630 1.11 -5.74 5.28
CA ALA A 630 2.54 -5.70 5.08
C ALA A 630 3.29 -5.42 6.40
N GLY A 631 4.44 -6.07 6.58
CA GLY A 631 5.20 -6.03 7.84
C GLY A 631 4.76 -7.04 8.91
N LEU A 632 3.66 -7.78 8.70
CA LEU A 632 3.31 -8.95 9.51
C LEU A 632 3.76 -10.26 8.85
N GLU A 633 4.05 -11.26 9.66
CA GLU A 633 4.27 -12.63 9.19
C GLU A 633 2.92 -13.22 8.72
N VAL A 634 2.83 -13.60 7.44
CA VAL A 634 1.63 -14.23 6.88
C VAL A 634 1.60 -15.72 7.25
N LEU A 635 0.74 -16.10 8.21
CA LEU A 635 0.58 -17.50 8.63
C LEU A 635 -0.36 -18.28 7.71
N GLN A 636 -1.38 -17.60 7.18
CA GLN A 636 -2.37 -18.14 6.25
C GLN A 636 -3.03 -16.98 5.51
N LEU A 637 -3.27 -17.13 4.21
CA LEU A 637 -4.09 -16.20 3.43
C LEU A 637 -4.66 -16.92 2.21
N GLU A 638 -5.99 -17.02 2.14
CA GLU A 638 -6.67 -17.80 1.10
C GLU A 638 -8.09 -17.29 0.82
N PHE A 639 -8.64 -17.69 -0.32
CA PHE A 639 -10.08 -17.63 -0.56
C PHE A 639 -10.76 -18.87 0.03
N THR A 640 -11.95 -18.67 0.59
CA THR A 640 -12.86 -19.71 1.06
C THR A 640 -14.24 -19.51 0.42
N THR A 641 -14.94 -20.59 0.13
CA THR A 641 -16.25 -20.58 -0.58
C THR A 641 -17.30 -21.37 0.17
#